data_AF-E0UP04-F1
#
_entry.id   AF-E0UP04-F1
#
_cell.length_a   1.000
_cell.length_b   1.000
_cell.length_c   1.000
_cell.angle_alpha   90.00
_cell.angle_beta   90.00
_cell.angle_gamma   90.00
#
_symmetry.space_group_name_H-M   'P 1'
#
loop_
_entity.id
_entity.type
_entity.pdbx_description
1 polymer ?
#
loop_
_entity_poly.entity_id
_entity_poly.type
_entity_poly.pdbx_seq_one_letter_code
_entity_poly.pdbx_strand_id
1 'polypeptide(L)'
;MPYLVYFDSNKVVKLDTPVIRPIYLENNDKLKLNYDTEFTPIIKMIVDSIQCYLPIISPRDCLVFLRDELTNDFNPIEWSLKWYGADIRPITENENDNLYQFQVIFDDLIENCKSGRQIKTEFDSAINDGVFSDLLNIFNLKSEQLCYKKSKYTGEYEININIDSVYIDYEAFFSDVDLFKTFGKNFQEILLNARLESRRIIKTNSIKSDIKFNYWINGKLYEIYFNLRDAMNRFPVLSGRGLDNQCKVYQATTTKINIETDEIAVKLGLKDKLEIKTKMTLLRELDPYLFALYGGTDVLATHNLSVKHQELLDGIRNDFNLNSVEVKDTTGSNVASFIQDLYQAHFNPTNDEKIGKLIIDRRRLGNADSIQNISLNYYGIQSLRTVGGLLYSRCQRYPHIKGLLGDLDMSSCYATRLCSLTVYLGQPIVSCFKGKNKPTLKEALETIKNVNSPRDAWIIRVSGQLNNAINTLILSDLDFTPKAIKFKTKWDVNPNRLSINHFNAYKIGKQEAQSTLLTKEIKFGLINADLLDCINLLPDKWIDEYLNLNVDAMVFVPDKLICNSVDELISKLDNYPDSDEELKWDKETGLVGLLKTYSQSNLCLAFPIGQYYEKLKAKRKEYKKLENPIQEVYKLFLNSGYGALACRYLAVNNLLAANQITASPRATAWLMLNALNGFQVITDGCTYNWESVPIGLKFKNLLESNPNYLIDYQPNIKSNLVINNNNAQEWINDNFKQHLHDFYGIDVNHIPGNRYEYELKDEKFNDVKTVIYTDFINTGSGNYSKGLNGESVLIDGTEYDFTDEFKKVKARSFKGENKELLHWYIQSLSKKYLEPSIYSENQIIKFGDGKELATKLLSKYDEIAYPCGFSKTNYKIMKLITRSQFLFKTEKQLINFETNQKKLDEISKFILKKSFWQSLPDNLDKLTQYGINELLLDWECYYNFAKEKPIGLGFELLALNNSHKGSIASVRSFIADKINENKSTGFNAILHLDRNFGLANQFKWLFASIIVLKAHSDYRLEQQLVNSISEPTIFTVNRDSVVTLSELLGIQEHE
;
A
#
# COMPACT_ATOMS: atom_id res chain seq x y z
N MET A 1 30.89 -0.20 27.92
CA MET A 1 29.88 0.23 28.90
C MET A 1 28.97 1.30 28.29
N PRO A 2 27.66 1.29 28.58
CA PRO A 2 26.72 2.24 28.00
C PRO A 2 26.90 3.66 28.55
N TYR A 3 26.31 4.61 27.83
CA TYR A 3 26.16 5.99 28.24
C TYR A 3 24.74 6.22 28.77
N LEU A 4 24.62 6.99 29.84
CA LEU A 4 23.37 7.48 30.38
C LEU A 4 23.18 8.93 29.93
N VAL A 5 22.05 9.20 29.28
CA VAL A 5 21.70 10.53 28.77
C VAL A 5 20.57 11.10 29.60
N TYR A 6 20.84 12.18 30.34
CA TYR A 6 19.84 12.92 31.11
C TYR A 6 19.16 13.96 30.23
N PHE A 7 17.85 13.84 30.06
CA PHE A 7 17.07 14.71 29.17
C PHE A 7 16.96 16.15 29.68
N ASP A 8 16.75 16.33 30.98
CA ASP A 8 16.51 17.66 31.57
C ASP A 8 17.75 18.56 31.50
N SER A 9 18.95 17.98 31.58
CA SER A 9 20.22 18.71 31.60
C SER A 9 21.04 18.57 30.32
N ASN A 10 20.56 17.79 29.34
CA ASN A 10 21.33 17.37 28.16
C ASN A 10 22.74 16.87 28.53
N LYS A 11 22.85 16.16 29.65
CA LYS A 11 24.13 15.68 30.19
C LYS A 11 24.29 14.20 29.86
N VAL A 12 25.48 13.83 29.39
CA VAL A 12 25.84 12.43 29.15
C VAL A 12 26.88 11.97 30.16
N VAL A 13 26.67 10.79 30.72
CA VAL A 13 27.59 10.15 31.66
C VAL A 13 27.88 8.73 31.18
N LYS A 14 29.15 8.38 31.01
CA LYS A 14 29.53 6.99 30.77
C LYS A 14 29.38 6.21 32.08
N LEU A 15 28.67 5.09 32.06
CA LEU A 15 28.43 4.30 33.27
C LEU A 15 29.55 3.28 33.47
N ASP A 16 30.05 3.16 34.69
CA ASP A 16 30.96 2.07 35.08
C ASP A 16 30.22 0.98 35.89
N THR A 17 29.07 1.32 36.47
CA THR A 17 28.20 0.42 37.23
C THR A 17 26.72 0.67 36.91
N PRO A 18 25.83 -0.34 37.06
CA PRO A 18 24.40 -0.16 36.91
C PRO A 18 23.83 0.97 37.79
N VAL A 19 22.83 1.68 37.26
CA VAL A 19 22.07 2.69 38.00
C VAL A 19 20.97 1.96 38.74
N ILE A 20 21.14 1.73 40.04
CA ILE A 20 20.16 1.00 40.85
C ILE A 20 18.85 1.79 40.91
N ARG A 21 17.80 1.25 40.28
CA ARG A 21 16.43 1.76 40.39
C ARG A 21 15.49 0.66 40.85
N PRO A 22 14.50 0.98 41.69
CA PRO A 22 13.48 0.00 42.03
C PRO A 22 12.62 -0.29 40.80
N ILE A 23 12.58 -1.55 40.38
CA ILE A 23 11.81 -2.01 39.22
C ILE A 23 10.67 -2.90 39.73
N TYR A 24 9.45 -2.36 39.72
CA TYR A 24 8.24 -3.05 40.14
C TYR A 24 7.43 -3.50 38.93
N LEU A 25 7.73 -4.70 38.40
CA LEU A 25 7.00 -5.27 37.27
C LEU A 25 5.60 -5.78 37.67
N GLU A 26 5.41 -6.14 38.93
CA GLU A 26 4.14 -6.67 39.46
C GLU A 26 2.97 -5.69 39.34
N ASN A 27 3.25 -4.40 39.17
CA ASN A 27 2.24 -3.35 39.00
C ASN A 27 2.06 -2.92 37.53
N ASN A 28 2.80 -3.52 36.60
CA ASN A 28 2.84 -3.12 35.20
C ASN A 28 2.83 -4.33 34.27
N ASP A 29 1.63 -4.81 33.94
CA ASP A 29 1.43 -5.87 32.93
C ASP A 29 1.94 -5.44 31.54
N LYS A 30 2.21 -4.15 31.33
CA LYS A 30 2.69 -3.59 30.08
C LYS A 30 3.80 -2.56 30.28
N LEU A 31 4.97 -2.79 29.68
CA LEU A 31 6.07 -1.85 29.55
C LEU A 31 6.15 -1.28 28.14
N LYS A 32 6.60 -0.04 28.02
CA LYS A 32 6.92 0.59 26.74
C LYS A 32 8.42 0.86 26.68
N LEU A 33 9.09 0.31 25.67
CA LEU A 33 10.49 0.58 25.36
C LEU A 33 10.54 1.38 24.06
N ASN A 34 10.86 2.67 24.16
CA ASN A 34 11.17 3.45 22.96
C ASN A 34 12.62 3.19 22.61
N TYR A 35 12.90 2.81 21.37
CA TYR A 35 14.24 2.53 20.93
C TYR A 35 14.52 3.16 19.57
N ASP A 36 15.79 3.42 19.32
CA ASP A 36 16.28 3.92 18.04
C ASP A 36 17.68 3.34 17.78
N THR A 37 18.15 3.48 16.54
CA THR A 37 19.51 3.12 16.16
C THR A 37 20.17 4.16 15.31
N GLU A 38 21.44 4.39 15.60
CA GLU A 38 22.31 5.18 14.75
C GLU A 38 23.21 4.24 13.96
N PHE A 39 23.30 4.46 12.65
CA PHE A 39 24.08 3.63 11.75
C PHE A 39 24.85 4.46 10.74
N THR A 40 25.95 3.89 10.24
CA THR A 40 26.73 4.48 9.16
C THR A 40 26.33 3.87 7.82
N PRO A 41 25.66 4.62 6.92
CA PRO A 41 25.10 4.08 5.68
C PRO A 41 26.12 3.53 4.68
N ILE A 42 27.40 3.91 4.79
CA ILE A 42 28.46 3.47 3.88
C ILE A 42 28.47 1.94 3.85
N ILE A 43 28.26 1.39 2.64
CA ILE A 43 28.32 -0.03 2.25
C ILE A 43 28.39 -0.96 3.47
N LYS A 44 27.23 -1.51 3.86
CA LYS A 44 26.93 -2.49 4.93
C LYS A 44 25.94 -2.00 6.00
N MET A 45 25.74 -0.69 6.14
CA MET A 45 24.95 -0.07 7.21
C MET A 45 25.24 -0.65 8.58
N ILE A 46 26.39 -0.28 9.10
CA ILE A 46 26.90 -0.71 10.39
C ILE A 46 26.10 0.01 11.48
N VAL A 47 25.56 -0.73 12.46
CA VAL A 47 24.92 -0.10 13.63
C VAL A 47 25.99 0.36 14.60
N ASP A 48 26.06 1.67 14.78
CA ASP A 48 27.03 2.35 15.64
C ASP A 48 26.53 2.46 17.09
N SER A 49 25.21 2.46 17.29
CA SER A 49 24.61 2.38 18.61
C SER A 49 23.12 2.02 18.60
N ILE A 50 22.64 1.58 19.77
CA ILE A 50 21.24 1.36 20.08
C ILE A 50 20.89 2.20 21.30
N GLN A 51 19.82 2.99 21.22
CA GLN A 51 19.31 3.77 22.34
C GLN A 51 18.02 3.17 22.87
N CYS A 52 17.87 3.16 24.19
CA CYS A 52 16.77 2.51 24.90
C CYS A 52 16.20 3.43 25.97
N TYR A 53 14.93 3.80 25.83
CA TYR A 53 14.20 4.65 26.76
C TYR A 53 12.97 3.93 27.33
N LEU A 54 12.97 3.73 28.64
CA LEU A 54 11.93 3.06 29.42
C LEU A 54 11.20 4.09 30.31
N PRO A 55 10.23 4.86 29.79
CA PRO A 55 9.58 5.97 30.50
C PRO A 55 9.00 5.61 31.88
N ILE A 56 8.53 4.37 32.06
CA ILE A 56 7.94 3.90 33.32
C ILE A 56 9.02 3.70 34.41
N ILE A 57 10.21 3.24 34.03
CA ILE A 57 11.31 2.93 34.97
C ILE A 57 12.21 4.15 35.16
N SER A 58 12.49 4.85 34.06
CA SER A 58 13.30 6.05 34.05
C SER A 58 12.66 7.10 33.17
N PRO A 59 11.88 8.05 33.71
CA PRO A 59 11.24 9.09 32.91
C PRO A 59 12.17 10.24 32.49
N ARG A 60 13.40 10.31 33.02
CA ARG A 60 14.31 11.46 32.87
C ARG A 60 15.60 11.16 32.11
N ASP A 61 15.82 9.89 31.75
CA ASP A 61 17.02 9.48 31.06
C ASP A 61 16.82 8.23 30.20
N CYS A 62 17.76 8.00 29.30
CA CYS A 62 17.88 6.79 28.51
C CYS A 62 19.29 6.22 28.53
N LEU A 63 19.40 4.96 28.12
CA LEU A 63 20.67 4.28 27.93
C LEU A 63 21.03 4.26 26.44
N VAL A 64 22.30 4.48 26.15
CA VAL A 64 22.88 4.43 24.81
C VAL A 64 24.01 3.41 24.83
N PHE A 65 23.82 2.31 24.10
CA PHE A 65 24.79 1.24 23.93
C PHE A 65 25.52 1.50 22.61
N LEU A 66 26.84 1.74 22.64
CA LEU A 66 27.61 1.89 21.42
C LEU A 66 27.97 0.51 20.87
N ARG A 67 28.47 0.50 19.64
CA ARG A 67 28.85 -0.72 18.91
C ARG A 67 29.69 -1.70 19.72
N ASP A 68 30.61 -1.21 20.53
CA ASP A 68 31.53 -2.05 21.30
C ASP A 68 30.81 -2.84 22.42
N GLU A 69 29.60 -2.41 22.81
CA GLU A 69 28.72 -3.10 23.75
C GLU A 69 27.70 -4.03 23.08
N LEU A 70 27.50 -3.92 21.76
CA LEU A 70 26.51 -4.68 21.02
C LEU A 70 27.08 -6.07 20.68
N THR A 71 27.26 -6.94 21.67
CA THR A 71 27.75 -8.32 21.47
C THR A 71 26.73 -9.20 20.76
N ASN A 72 27.12 -10.44 20.38
CA ASN A 72 26.19 -11.42 19.79
C ASN A 72 25.00 -11.75 20.70
N ASP A 73 25.12 -11.51 22.01
CA ASP A 73 24.07 -11.78 23.00
C ASP A 73 23.31 -10.50 23.37
N PHE A 74 23.49 -9.41 22.61
CA PHE A 74 22.85 -8.15 22.91
C PHE A 74 21.33 -8.22 22.81
N ASN A 75 20.66 -7.91 23.93
CA ASN A 75 19.22 -7.73 23.99
C ASN A 75 18.89 -6.32 24.55
N PRO A 76 18.14 -5.48 23.80
CA PRO A 76 17.79 -4.14 24.24
C PRO A 76 17.03 -4.08 25.58
N ILE A 77 16.15 -5.04 25.88
CA ILE A 77 15.39 -5.09 27.14
C ILE A 77 16.28 -5.57 28.26
N GLU A 78 16.89 -6.75 28.11
CA GLU A 78 17.67 -7.39 29.15
C GLU A 78 18.78 -6.46 29.63
N TRP A 79 19.52 -5.87 28.69
CA TRP A 79 20.58 -4.95 29.04
C TRP A 79 20.06 -3.65 29.64
N SER A 80 18.96 -3.09 29.13
CA SER A 80 18.40 -1.88 29.75
C SER A 80 17.95 -2.14 31.18
N LEU A 81 17.25 -3.24 31.45
CA LEU A 81 16.80 -3.61 32.78
C LEU A 81 17.98 -3.91 33.71
N LYS A 82 19.01 -4.64 33.26
CA LYS A 82 20.24 -4.87 34.03
C LYS A 82 20.94 -3.57 34.41
N TRP A 83 21.09 -2.65 33.46
CA TRP A 83 21.73 -1.35 33.71
C TRP A 83 20.86 -0.41 34.56
N TYR A 84 19.56 -0.68 34.71
CA TYR A 84 18.69 -0.07 35.72
C TYR A 84 18.60 -0.86 37.03
N GLY A 85 19.41 -1.91 37.21
CA GLY A 85 19.55 -2.64 38.47
C GLY A 85 18.63 -3.85 38.65
N ALA A 86 17.94 -4.32 37.60
CA ALA A 86 17.25 -5.61 37.67
C ALA A 86 18.24 -6.77 37.55
N ASP A 87 18.04 -7.81 38.36
CA ASP A 87 18.64 -9.12 38.11
C ASP A 87 17.76 -9.86 37.10
N ILE A 88 18.10 -9.74 35.81
CA ILE A 88 17.36 -10.39 34.73
C ILE A 88 18.24 -11.39 33.99
N ARG A 89 17.70 -12.58 33.69
CA ARG A 89 18.34 -13.57 32.81
C ARG A 89 17.30 -14.46 32.15
N PRO A 90 17.56 -14.98 30.94
CA PRO A 90 16.73 -16.05 30.39
C PRO A 90 16.80 -17.30 31.28
N ILE A 91 15.76 -18.14 31.22
CA ILE A 91 15.86 -19.50 31.76
C ILE A 91 16.88 -20.32 30.96
N THR A 92 17.55 -21.25 31.63
CA THR A 92 18.48 -22.22 31.04
C THR A 92 17.73 -23.40 30.42
N GLU A 93 18.37 -24.17 29.54
CA GLU A 93 17.78 -25.40 28.96
C GLU A 93 17.30 -26.37 30.04
N ASN A 94 18.12 -26.60 31.08
CA ASN A 94 17.74 -27.48 32.20
C ASN A 94 16.53 -26.93 32.99
N GLU A 95 16.44 -25.61 33.18
CA GLU A 95 15.24 -25.00 33.77
C GLU A 95 14.02 -25.15 32.85
N ASN A 96 14.20 -25.13 31.53
CA ASN A 96 13.12 -25.39 30.59
C ASN A 96 12.66 -26.85 30.61
N ASP A 97 13.59 -27.80 30.71
CA ASP A 97 13.28 -29.23 30.90
C ASP A 97 12.51 -29.46 32.20
N ASN A 98 12.86 -28.75 33.28
CA ASN A 98 12.13 -28.79 34.54
C ASN A 98 10.71 -28.20 34.43
N LEU A 99 10.45 -27.23 33.55
CA LEU A 99 9.09 -26.79 33.25
C LEU A 99 8.28 -27.91 32.55
N TYR A 100 8.92 -28.70 31.69
CA TYR A 100 8.29 -29.85 31.04
C TYR A 100 7.94 -30.98 32.03
N GLN A 101 8.68 -31.10 33.14
CA GLN A 101 8.38 -32.08 34.19
C GLN A 101 7.00 -31.90 34.83
N PHE A 102 6.45 -30.67 34.86
CA PHE A 102 5.07 -30.47 35.30
C PHE A 102 4.08 -31.28 34.45
N GLN A 103 4.28 -31.31 33.13
CA GLN A 103 3.43 -32.05 32.20
C GLN A 103 3.62 -33.55 32.37
N VAL A 104 4.86 -34.02 32.52
CA VAL A 104 5.17 -35.45 32.78
C VAL A 104 4.47 -35.95 34.04
N ILE A 105 4.62 -35.23 35.16
CA ILE A 105 3.95 -35.57 36.42
C ILE A 105 2.43 -35.54 36.25
N PHE A 106 1.91 -34.56 35.53
CA PHE A 106 0.47 -34.46 35.28
C PHE A 106 -0.06 -35.62 34.44
N ASP A 107 0.66 -36.03 33.39
CA ASP A 107 0.28 -37.15 32.53
C ASP A 107 0.25 -38.47 33.32
N ASP A 108 1.24 -38.70 34.19
CA ASP A 108 1.28 -39.85 35.10
C ASP A 108 0.10 -39.84 36.09
N LEU A 109 -0.25 -38.67 36.63
CA LEU A 109 -1.39 -38.52 37.54
C LEU A 109 -2.73 -38.87 36.88
N ILE A 110 -2.89 -38.54 35.59
CA ILE A 110 -4.18 -38.68 34.89
C ILE A 110 -4.29 -39.94 34.05
N GLU A 111 -3.23 -40.75 33.91
CA GLU A 111 -3.17 -41.94 33.05
C GLU A 111 -4.39 -42.88 33.22
N ASN A 112 -4.85 -43.05 34.45
CA ASN A 112 -5.96 -43.94 34.79
C ASN A 112 -7.33 -43.25 34.92
N CYS A 113 -7.40 -41.94 34.69
CA CYS A 113 -8.63 -41.17 34.80
C CYS A 113 -9.54 -41.35 33.56
N LYS A 114 -10.79 -41.72 33.78
CA LYS A 114 -11.79 -41.97 32.71
C LYS A 114 -12.71 -40.78 32.45
N SER A 115 -12.61 -39.72 33.24
CA SER A 115 -13.47 -38.54 33.13
C SER A 115 -12.77 -37.27 33.63
N GLY A 116 -13.17 -36.11 33.10
CA GLY A 116 -12.64 -34.82 33.54
C GLY A 116 -12.90 -34.51 35.03
N ARG A 117 -13.91 -35.16 35.64
CA ARG A 117 -14.18 -35.05 37.08
C ARG A 117 -13.13 -35.81 37.91
N GLN A 118 -12.70 -36.98 37.44
CA GLN A 118 -11.62 -37.73 38.10
C GLN A 118 -10.29 -36.99 37.97
N ILE A 119 -9.99 -36.47 36.77
CA ILE A 119 -8.81 -35.63 36.54
C ILE A 119 -8.78 -34.44 37.50
N LYS A 120 -9.93 -33.78 37.70
CA LYS A 120 -10.04 -32.69 38.67
C LYS A 120 -9.66 -33.13 40.08
N THR A 121 -10.26 -34.23 40.54
CA THR A 121 -10.03 -34.73 41.90
C THR A 121 -8.57 -35.13 42.12
N GLU A 122 -7.96 -35.85 41.17
CA GLU A 122 -6.56 -36.26 41.25
C GLU A 122 -5.62 -35.05 41.21
N PHE A 123 -5.88 -34.08 40.33
CA PHE A 123 -5.11 -32.84 40.28
C PHE A 123 -5.21 -32.03 41.58
N ASP A 124 -6.43 -31.83 42.10
CA ASP A 124 -6.66 -31.11 43.36
C ASP A 124 -6.00 -31.84 44.54
N SER A 125 -6.03 -33.18 44.58
CA SER A 125 -5.32 -33.97 45.59
C SER A 125 -3.81 -33.78 45.46
N ALA A 126 -3.25 -33.93 44.26
CA ALA A 126 -1.82 -33.79 44.01
C ALA A 126 -1.29 -32.40 44.39
N ILE A 127 -2.07 -31.34 44.17
CA ILE A 127 -1.75 -29.98 44.63
C ILE A 127 -1.72 -29.91 46.17
N ASN A 128 -2.74 -30.45 46.85
CA ASN A 128 -2.83 -30.43 48.32
C ASN A 128 -1.77 -31.30 49.00
N ASP A 129 -1.43 -32.43 48.37
CA ASP A 129 -0.41 -33.38 48.82
C ASP A 129 1.01 -32.88 48.51
N GLY A 130 1.12 -31.75 47.80
CA GLY A 130 2.39 -31.11 47.52
C GLY A 130 3.23 -31.81 46.45
N VAL A 131 2.63 -32.60 45.56
CA VAL A 131 3.31 -33.35 44.48
C VAL A 131 4.14 -32.41 43.59
N PHE A 132 3.67 -31.19 43.38
CA PHE A 132 4.35 -30.18 42.56
C PHE A 132 5.27 -29.24 43.37
N SER A 133 5.40 -29.41 44.70
CA SER A 133 6.04 -28.41 45.58
C SER A 133 7.48 -28.13 45.23
N ASP A 134 8.25 -29.16 44.86
CA ASP A 134 9.66 -28.99 44.51
C ASP A 134 9.81 -28.14 43.24
N LEU A 135 9.02 -28.41 42.20
CA LEU A 135 9.01 -27.62 40.98
C LEU A 135 8.46 -26.21 41.22
N LEU A 136 7.38 -26.06 42.00
CA LEU A 136 6.83 -24.75 42.38
C LEU A 136 7.87 -23.89 43.11
N ASN A 137 8.64 -24.48 44.03
CA ASN A 137 9.72 -23.80 44.75
C ASN A 137 10.88 -23.42 43.81
N ILE A 138 11.27 -24.30 42.89
CA ILE A 138 12.32 -24.02 41.90
C ILE A 138 11.97 -22.78 41.08
N PHE A 139 10.70 -22.63 40.68
CA PHE A 139 10.25 -21.52 39.84
C PHE A 139 9.67 -20.31 40.60
N ASN A 140 9.67 -20.36 41.94
CA ASN A 140 9.03 -19.36 42.80
C ASN A 140 7.56 -19.11 42.40
N LEU A 141 6.85 -20.19 42.10
CA LEU A 141 5.44 -20.21 41.70
C LEU A 141 4.57 -20.64 42.87
N LYS A 142 3.31 -20.21 42.86
CA LYS A 142 2.30 -20.66 43.81
C LYS A 142 1.42 -21.75 43.19
N SER A 143 0.85 -22.61 44.03
CA SER A 143 -0.03 -23.69 43.58
C SER A 143 -1.24 -23.19 42.79
N GLU A 144 -1.73 -21.98 43.08
CA GLU A 144 -2.87 -21.37 42.35
C GLU A 144 -2.52 -21.00 40.90
N GLN A 145 -1.23 -20.97 40.55
CA GLN A 145 -0.76 -20.74 39.18
C GLN A 145 -0.76 -22.03 38.34
N LEU A 146 -1.03 -23.19 38.93
CA LEU A 146 -1.21 -24.43 38.18
C LEU A 146 -2.70 -24.63 37.89
N CYS A 147 -3.01 -24.83 36.61
CA CYS A 147 -4.33 -25.26 36.18
C CYS A 147 -4.18 -26.34 35.11
N TYR A 148 -5.26 -27.06 34.81
CA TYR A 148 -5.27 -28.00 33.70
C TYR A 148 -6.40 -27.62 32.73
N LYS A 149 -6.17 -27.83 31.43
CA LYS A 149 -7.12 -27.50 30.37
C LYS A 149 -7.20 -28.62 29.35
N LYS A 150 -8.39 -28.84 28.80
CA LYS A 150 -8.55 -29.76 27.67
C LYS A 150 -8.11 -29.06 26.39
N SER A 151 -7.12 -29.61 25.71
CA SER A 151 -6.64 -29.15 24.42
C SER A 151 -7.76 -29.16 23.39
N LYS A 152 -7.96 -28.05 22.68
CA LYS A 152 -8.94 -27.98 21.59
C LYS A 152 -8.48 -28.73 20.34
N TYR A 153 -7.21 -29.08 20.25
CA TYR A 153 -6.59 -29.70 19.08
C TYR A 153 -6.44 -31.21 19.24
N THR A 154 -5.82 -31.66 20.32
CA THR A 154 -5.60 -33.09 20.59
C THR A 154 -6.77 -33.73 21.32
N GLY A 155 -7.56 -32.92 22.05
CA GLY A 155 -8.60 -33.42 22.94
C GLY A 155 -8.07 -34.01 24.25
N GLU A 156 -6.77 -33.97 24.48
CA GLU A 156 -6.09 -34.41 25.70
C GLU A 156 -6.14 -33.30 26.77
N TYR A 157 -5.86 -33.65 28.02
CA TYR A 157 -5.71 -32.66 29.08
C TYR A 157 -4.23 -32.30 29.23
N GLU A 158 -3.96 -31.01 29.30
CA GLU A 158 -2.61 -30.46 29.44
C GLU A 158 -2.55 -29.67 30.75
N ILE A 159 -1.43 -29.75 31.47
CA ILE A 159 -1.16 -28.82 32.57
C ILE A 159 -0.76 -27.48 31.97
N ASN A 160 -1.23 -26.40 32.57
CA ASN A 160 -0.99 -25.04 32.14
C ASN A 160 -0.50 -24.24 33.35
N ILE A 161 0.75 -23.81 33.26
CA ILE A 161 1.40 -22.97 34.27
C ILE A 161 1.09 -21.51 33.91
N ASN A 162 0.33 -20.84 34.77
CA ASN A 162 -0.02 -19.44 34.63
C ASN A 162 1.11 -18.56 35.21
N ILE A 163 2.18 -18.43 34.43
CA ILE A 163 3.32 -17.57 34.75
C ILE A 163 2.86 -16.10 34.59
N ASP A 164 3.30 -15.23 35.50
CA ASP A 164 3.03 -13.79 35.38
C ASP A 164 3.60 -13.27 34.06
N SER A 165 2.81 -12.50 33.32
CA SER A 165 3.20 -12.04 31.99
C SER A 165 3.48 -10.55 31.95
N VAL A 166 4.51 -10.16 31.19
CA VAL A 166 4.85 -8.75 30.95
C VAL A 166 4.85 -8.50 29.45
N TYR A 167 4.00 -7.58 29.00
CA TYR A 167 3.94 -7.16 27.61
C TYR A 167 4.87 -5.98 27.36
N ILE A 168 5.84 -6.12 26.46
CA ILE A 168 6.79 -5.07 26.13
C ILE A 168 6.52 -4.55 24.72
N ASP A 169 5.99 -3.34 24.65
CA ASP A 169 5.83 -2.62 23.39
C ASP A 169 7.14 -1.91 23.03
N TYR A 170 7.84 -2.45 22.03
CA TYR A 170 8.94 -1.78 21.35
C TYR A 170 8.37 -0.73 20.41
N GLU A 171 8.61 0.53 20.71
CA GLU A 171 8.22 1.63 19.85
C GLU A 171 9.46 2.27 19.23
N ALA A 172 9.48 2.39 17.91
CA ALA A 172 10.58 3.04 17.20
C ALA A 172 10.05 3.91 16.05
N PHE A 173 10.87 4.88 15.64
CA PHE A 173 10.58 5.73 14.50
C PHE A 173 11.37 5.24 13.27
N PHE A 174 10.73 4.44 12.42
CA PHE A 174 11.46 3.72 11.37
C PHE A 174 11.66 4.51 10.07
N SER A 175 12.87 4.45 9.54
CA SER A 175 13.22 4.86 8.18
C SER A 175 13.40 3.66 7.24
N ASP A 176 12.36 2.83 7.01
CA ASP A 176 12.39 1.64 6.12
C ASP A 176 13.48 0.56 6.39
N VAL A 177 14.46 0.78 7.28
CA VAL A 177 15.68 -0.04 7.46
C VAL A 177 15.90 -0.60 8.87
N ASP A 178 15.33 0.01 9.91
CA ASP A 178 15.92 -0.13 11.25
C ASP A 178 15.53 -1.40 12.03
N LEU A 179 14.53 -2.17 11.56
CA LEU A 179 13.93 -3.22 12.42
C LEU A 179 14.84 -4.41 12.79
N PHE A 180 15.88 -4.71 12.00
CA PHE A 180 16.54 -6.03 12.06
C PHE A 180 18.03 -5.99 12.34
N LYS A 181 18.60 -4.80 12.58
CA LYS A 181 20.02 -4.66 12.92
C LYS A 181 20.27 -4.44 14.42
N THR A 182 19.31 -4.81 15.26
CA THR A 182 19.26 -4.34 16.65
C THR A 182 19.27 -5.45 17.69
N PHE A 183 19.07 -6.69 17.26
CA PHE A 183 18.99 -7.86 18.12
C PHE A 183 20.18 -8.77 17.84
N GLY A 184 20.87 -9.21 18.89
CA GLY A 184 21.97 -10.17 18.79
C GLY A 184 21.53 -11.53 18.24
N LYS A 185 22.50 -12.39 17.90
CA LYS A 185 22.30 -13.74 17.35
C LYS A 185 21.28 -14.59 18.12
N ASN A 186 21.28 -14.50 19.45
CA ASN A 186 20.39 -15.34 20.28
C ASN A 186 18.90 -15.00 20.16
N PHE A 187 18.56 -13.85 19.56
CA PHE A 187 17.18 -13.44 19.35
C PHE A 187 16.72 -13.60 17.89
N GLN A 188 17.57 -14.18 17.05
CA GLN A 188 17.35 -14.22 15.61
C GLN A 188 16.25 -15.20 15.20
N GLU A 189 16.30 -16.42 15.71
CA GLU A 189 15.30 -17.47 15.46
C GLU A 189 13.88 -16.95 15.71
N ILE A 190 13.72 -16.16 16.76
CA ILE A 190 12.45 -15.56 17.16
C ILE A 190 11.90 -14.64 16.06
N LEU A 191 12.72 -13.72 15.55
CA LEU A 191 12.29 -12.74 14.56
C LEU A 191 11.98 -13.41 13.21
N LEU A 192 12.65 -14.51 12.88
CA LEU A 192 12.37 -15.30 11.66
C LEU A 192 11.08 -16.09 11.76
N ASN A 193 10.76 -16.57 12.97
CA ASN A 193 9.58 -17.36 13.26
C ASN A 193 8.36 -16.50 13.65
N ALA A 194 8.56 -15.20 13.94
CA ALA A 194 7.48 -14.30 14.29
C ALA A 194 6.52 -14.05 13.10
N ARG A 195 5.23 -13.91 13.41
CA ARG A 195 4.22 -13.59 12.40
C ARG A 195 4.32 -12.11 12.01
N LEU A 196 4.56 -11.89 10.73
CA LEU A 196 4.50 -10.57 10.12
C LEU A 196 3.05 -10.28 9.74
N GLU A 197 2.36 -9.46 10.55
CA GLU A 197 1.02 -8.97 10.16
C GLU A 197 1.13 -7.93 9.03
N SER A 198 2.27 -7.26 8.91
CA SER A 198 2.59 -6.35 7.81
C SER A 198 4.11 -6.26 7.61
N ARG A 199 4.56 -5.58 6.53
CA ARG A 199 5.99 -5.34 6.26
C ARG A 199 6.74 -4.56 7.37
N ARG A 200 6.05 -4.11 8.44
CA ARG A 200 6.55 -3.14 9.43
C ARG A 200 6.13 -3.39 10.90
N ILE A 201 5.37 -4.45 11.18
CA ILE A 201 4.89 -4.78 12.54
C ILE A 201 5.16 -6.26 12.77
N ILE A 202 5.87 -6.55 13.87
CA ILE A 202 6.13 -7.91 14.35
C ILE A 202 5.31 -8.12 15.61
N LYS A 203 4.46 -9.13 15.63
CA LYS A 203 3.78 -9.58 16.85
C LYS A 203 4.17 -11.02 17.14
N THR A 204 4.66 -11.27 18.35
CA THR A 204 4.87 -12.62 18.87
C THR A 204 3.69 -13.14 19.68
N ASN A 205 2.67 -12.31 19.92
CA ASN A 205 1.53 -12.59 20.79
C ASN A 205 0.42 -13.45 20.16
N SER A 206 0.66 -14.15 19.05
CA SER A 206 -0.38 -15.01 18.52
C SER A 206 -0.51 -16.24 19.43
N ILE A 207 -1.74 -16.63 19.77
CA ILE A 207 -2.09 -17.86 20.51
C ILE A 207 -1.54 -19.15 19.85
N LYS A 208 -0.83 -19.03 18.71
CA LYS A 208 -0.25 -20.08 17.89
C LYS A 208 1.26 -19.92 17.59
N SER A 209 1.96 -18.97 18.21
CA SER A 209 3.43 -18.95 18.12
C SER A 209 3.99 -19.55 19.41
N ASP A 210 4.60 -20.72 19.31
CA ASP A 210 5.21 -21.48 20.41
C ASP A 210 6.43 -20.79 21.04
N ILE A 211 6.63 -19.50 20.79
CA ILE A 211 7.80 -18.74 21.22
C ILE A 211 7.42 -17.91 22.46
N LYS A 212 7.49 -18.57 23.62
CA LYS A 212 7.30 -17.97 24.95
C LYS A 212 8.66 -17.63 25.55
N PHE A 213 8.81 -16.44 26.11
CA PHE A 213 10.06 -16.00 26.74
C PHE A 213 9.97 -16.08 28.24
N ASN A 214 10.57 -17.11 28.82
CA ASN A 214 10.64 -17.21 30.26
C ASN A 214 11.93 -16.52 30.75
N TYR A 215 11.76 -15.50 31.58
CA TYR A 215 12.86 -14.75 32.19
C TYR A 215 12.75 -14.79 33.69
N TRP A 216 13.88 -14.98 34.35
CA TRP A 216 14.04 -14.62 35.74
C TRP A 216 14.20 -13.11 35.82
N ILE A 217 13.38 -12.45 36.63
CA ILE A 217 13.54 -11.03 36.96
C ILE A 217 13.41 -10.87 38.47
N ASN A 218 14.49 -10.45 39.12
CA ASN A 218 14.59 -10.28 40.57
C ASN A 218 14.12 -11.54 41.34
N GLY A 219 14.52 -12.72 40.86
CA GLY A 219 14.19 -14.01 41.50
C GLY A 219 12.74 -14.50 41.28
N LYS A 220 11.99 -13.89 40.36
CA LYS A 220 10.65 -14.33 39.97
C LYS A 220 10.58 -14.63 38.47
N LEU A 221 9.84 -15.68 38.12
CA LEU A 221 9.67 -16.12 36.73
C LEU A 221 8.58 -15.30 36.04
N TYR A 222 8.90 -14.73 34.88
CA TYR A 222 7.97 -14.00 34.03
C TYR A 222 7.95 -14.55 32.62
N GLU A 223 6.77 -14.52 32.01
CA GLU A 223 6.57 -14.73 30.58
C GLU A 223 6.57 -13.38 29.88
N ILE A 224 7.63 -13.08 29.13
CA ILE A 224 7.77 -11.83 28.39
C ILE A 224 7.12 -11.98 27.00
N TYR A 225 6.21 -11.06 26.70
CA TYR A 225 5.63 -10.89 25.38
C TYR A 225 6.14 -9.61 24.77
N PHE A 226 6.26 -9.54 23.45
CA PHE A 226 6.68 -8.28 22.82
C PHE A 226 5.91 -7.92 21.56
N ASN A 227 5.70 -6.63 21.38
CA ASN A 227 5.11 -6.06 20.18
C ASN A 227 6.03 -5.00 19.62
N LEU A 228 6.36 -5.10 18.34
CA LEU A 228 7.14 -4.09 17.65
C LEU A 228 6.23 -3.14 16.88
N ARG A 229 6.25 -1.86 17.23
CA ARG A 229 5.36 -0.83 16.73
C ARG A 229 6.15 0.30 16.08
N ASP A 230 5.69 0.71 14.90
CA ASP A 230 6.23 1.85 14.16
C ASP A 230 5.47 3.15 14.54
N ALA A 231 6.16 4.12 15.13
CA ALA A 231 5.60 5.43 15.46
C ALA A 231 5.32 6.27 14.20
N MET A 232 6.08 6.09 13.12
CA MET A 232 6.02 6.91 11.90
C MET A 232 4.65 6.81 11.20
N ASN A 233 4.03 5.62 11.18
CA ASN A 233 2.82 5.34 10.39
C ASN A 233 1.51 5.45 11.17
N ARG A 234 1.55 5.80 12.46
CA ARG A 234 0.34 6.03 13.27
C ARG A 234 -0.43 7.23 12.75
N PHE A 235 0.26 8.36 12.55
CA PHE A 235 -0.20 9.56 11.86
C PHE A 235 0.91 10.14 10.97
N PRO A 236 1.10 9.62 9.75
CA PRO A 236 2.19 10.08 8.88
C PRO A 236 1.83 11.38 8.15
N VAL A 237 2.78 12.31 8.05
CA VAL A 237 2.65 13.51 7.21
C VAL A 237 3.14 13.19 5.78
N LEU A 238 2.44 13.70 4.76
CA LEU A 238 2.80 13.45 3.35
C LEU A 238 4.05 14.23 2.89
N SER A 239 4.35 15.37 3.51
CA SER A 239 5.51 16.22 3.21
C SER A 239 6.60 16.07 4.27
N GLY A 240 7.72 15.43 3.92
CA GLY A 240 8.86 15.20 4.81
C GLY A 240 8.67 13.99 5.74
N ARG A 241 9.62 13.05 5.73
CA ARG A 241 9.51 11.74 6.43
C ARG A 241 10.42 11.58 7.66
N GLY A 242 11.01 12.65 8.17
CA GLY A 242 11.90 12.59 9.35
C GLY A 242 11.16 12.78 10.67
N LEU A 243 11.74 12.26 11.75
CA LEU A 243 11.27 12.42 13.13
C LEU A 243 11.08 13.89 13.47
N ASP A 244 12.08 14.73 13.20
CA ASP A 244 12.03 16.19 13.44
C ASP A 244 10.86 16.88 12.75
N ASN A 245 10.62 16.50 11.50
CA ASN A 245 9.52 17.06 10.74
C ASN A 245 8.18 16.61 11.33
N GLN A 246 8.05 15.36 11.76
CA GLN A 246 6.85 14.89 12.44
C GLN A 246 6.65 15.59 13.79
N CYS A 247 7.68 15.66 14.65
CA CYS A 247 7.62 16.37 15.92
C CYS A 247 7.23 17.83 15.72
N LYS A 248 7.83 18.52 14.74
CA LYS A 248 7.48 19.91 14.39
C LYS A 248 6.02 20.04 13.94
N VAL A 249 5.57 19.19 13.02
CA VAL A 249 4.20 19.25 12.48
C VAL A 249 3.18 18.97 13.58
N TYR A 250 3.43 18.00 14.45
CA TYR A 250 2.54 17.63 15.55
C TYR A 250 2.73 18.44 16.82
N GLN A 251 3.68 19.39 16.83
CA GLN A 251 4.13 20.14 18.01
C GLN A 251 4.44 19.23 19.20
N ALA A 252 5.11 18.11 18.93
CA ALA A 252 5.70 17.29 19.98
C ALA A 252 6.99 17.97 20.45
N THR A 253 7.16 18.11 21.76
CA THR A 253 8.39 18.66 22.35
C THR A 253 9.58 17.79 21.95
N THR A 254 10.60 18.41 21.37
CA THR A 254 11.85 17.73 21.02
C THR A 254 13.03 18.51 21.59
N THR A 255 13.97 17.80 22.19
CA THR A 255 15.29 18.30 22.60
C THR A 255 16.37 17.79 21.66
N LYS A 256 16.00 17.30 20.47
CA LYS A 256 16.94 16.73 19.52
C LYS A 256 18.06 17.70 19.21
N ILE A 257 19.28 17.18 19.28
CA ILE A 257 20.48 17.93 18.93
C ILE A 257 20.66 18.00 17.43
N ASN A 258 20.91 19.21 16.92
CA ASN A 258 21.35 19.37 15.54
C ASN A 258 22.84 19.07 15.43
N ILE A 259 23.19 17.92 14.84
CA ILE A 259 24.57 17.56 14.55
C ILE A 259 25.06 18.06 13.18
N GLU A 260 24.17 18.50 12.29
CA GLU A 260 24.52 19.01 10.95
C GLU A 260 24.95 20.47 11.05
N THR A 261 26.12 20.71 11.64
CA THR A 261 26.73 22.03 11.78
C THR A 261 28.10 22.07 11.11
N ASP A 262 28.48 23.25 10.63
CA ASP A 262 29.78 23.43 9.97
C ASP A 262 30.93 23.24 10.97
N GLU A 263 30.73 23.56 12.26
CA GLU A 263 31.68 23.29 13.34
C GLU A 263 31.96 21.80 13.52
N ILE A 264 30.91 20.97 13.58
CA ILE A 264 31.06 19.53 13.70
C ILE A 264 31.69 18.97 12.41
N ALA A 265 31.28 19.45 11.23
CA ALA A 265 31.87 19.04 9.96
C ALA A 265 33.38 19.27 9.94
N VAL A 266 33.83 20.46 10.35
CA VAL A 266 35.26 20.80 10.46
C VAL A 266 35.96 19.92 11.49
N LYS A 267 35.36 19.68 12.67
CA LYS A 267 35.90 18.77 13.69
C LYS A 267 36.09 17.35 13.17
N LEU A 268 35.19 16.88 12.31
CA LEU A 268 35.26 15.56 11.67
C LEU A 268 36.10 15.54 10.38
N GLY A 269 36.66 16.68 9.94
CA GLY A 269 37.42 16.78 8.69
C GLY A 269 36.58 16.57 7.43
N LEU A 270 35.29 16.92 7.48
CA LEU A 270 34.34 16.80 6.38
C LEU A 270 34.23 18.09 5.58
N LYS A 271 33.94 17.97 4.28
CA LYS A 271 33.80 19.13 3.39
C LYS A 271 32.43 19.80 3.51
N ASP A 272 31.43 19.04 3.95
CA ASP A 272 30.05 19.47 4.07
C ASP A 272 29.43 18.85 5.33
N LYS A 273 28.67 19.63 6.09
CA LYS A 273 27.88 19.18 7.25
C LYS A 273 26.85 18.10 6.91
N LEU A 274 26.38 18.03 5.66
CA LEU A 274 25.48 16.98 5.19
C LEU A 274 26.17 15.60 5.15
N GLU A 275 27.51 15.54 5.13
CA GLU A 275 28.24 14.27 5.18
C GLU A 275 28.19 13.62 6.58
N ILE A 276 27.84 14.36 7.64
CA ILE A 276 27.93 13.89 9.04
C ILE A 276 27.07 12.64 9.26
N LYS A 277 25.79 12.68 8.85
CA LYS A 277 24.88 11.53 8.97
C LYS A 277 25.29 10.32 8.11
N THR A 278 26.13 10.53 7.09
CA THR A 278 26.67 9.42 6.29
C THR A 278 27.93 8.79 6.90
N LYS A 279 28.51 9.41 7.94
CA LYS A 279 29.75 9.00 8.60
C LYS A 279 29.61 8.99 10.13
N MET A 280 28.50 8.46 10.63
CA MET A 280 28.17 8.40 12.06
C MET A 280 29.22 7.68 12.91
N THR A 281 29.91 6.68 12.36
CA THR A 281 31.04 5.99 13.00
C THR A 281 32.16 6.98 13.35
N LEU A 282 32.46 7.93 12.47
CA LEU A 282 33.50 8.92 12.71
C LEU A 282 33.09 9.90 13.82
N LEU A 283 31.82 10.28 13.87
CA LEU A 283 31.28 11.10 14.97
C LEU A 283 31.36 10.34 16.30
N ARG A 284 30.99 9.06 16.33
CA ARG A 284 31.12 8.19 17.51
C ARG A 284 32.56 8.12 18.02
N GLU A 285 33.53 7.97 17.11
CA GLU A 285 34.95 7.83 17.45
C GLU A 285 35.56 9.12 17.99
N LEU A 286 35.20 10.27 17.41
CA LEU A 286 35.78 11.57 17.77
C LEU A 286 35.04 12.28 18.90
N ASP A 287 33.73 12.05 19.05
CA ASP A 287 32.90 12.65 20.09
C ASP A 287 31.76 11.70 20.54
N PRO A 288 32.10 10.64 21.31
CA PRO A 288 31.12 9.65 21.74
C PRO A 288 30.04 10.24 22.66
N TYR A 289 30.32 11.34 23.36
CA TYR A 289 29.35 12.01 24.24
C TYR A 289 28.29 12.75 23.42
N LEU A 290 28.70 13.55 22.43
CA LEU A 290 27.76 14.21 21.51
C LEU A 290 26.96 13.18 20.71
N PHE A 291 27.61 12.12 20.26
CA PHE A 291 26.98 11.01 19.55
C PHE A 291 25.89 10.32 20.39
N ALA A 292 26.22 9.96 21.65
CA ALA A 292 25.25 9.38 22.57
C ALA A 292 24.11 10.35 22.89
N LEU A 293 24.41 11.64 23.08
CA LEU A 293 23.41 12.66 23.34
C LEU A 293 22.42 12.79 22.17
N TYR A 294 22.92 12.82 20.94
CA TYR A 294 22.12 12.88 19.72
C TYR A 294 21.11 11.71 19.65
N GLY A 295 21.58 10.47 19.68
CA GLY A 295 20.69 9.30 19.61
C GLY A 295 19.78 9.18 20.84
N GLY A 296 20.25 9.57 22.03
CA GLY A 296 19.44 9.56 23.25
C GLY A 296 18.26 10.55 23.18
N THR A 297 18.46 11.71 22.55
CA THR A 297 17.37 12.67 22.33
C THR A 297 16.36 12.21 21.28
N ASP A 298 16.73 11.31 20.37
CA ASP A 298 15.82 10.77 19.34
C ASP A 298 14.78 9.78 19.90
N VAL A 299 15.17 8.91 20.83
CA VAL A 299 14.20 8.04 21.53
C VAL A 299 13.22 8.82 22.39
N LEU A 300 13.65 9.94 22.98
CA LEU A 300 12.76 10.86 23.69
C LEU A 300 11.80 11.56 22.72
N ALA A 301 12.31 12.06 21.59
CA ALA A 301 11.47 12.71 20.58
C ALA A 301 10.42 11.73 20.02
N THR A 302 10.78 10.47 19.79
CA THR A 302 9.86 9.39 19.39
C THR A 302 8.78 9.16 20.45
N HIS A 303 9.17 9.08 21.74
CA HIS A 303 8.21 8.94 22.84
C HIS A 303 7.24 10.13 22.90
N ASN A 304 7.77 11.35 22.88
CA ASN A 304 6.99 12.58 22.95
C ASN A 304 6.03 12.69 21.75
N LEU A 305 6.47 12.28 20.57
CA LEU A 305 5.61 12.20 19.39
C LEU A 305 4.46 11.21 19.61
N SER A 306 4.73 10.04 20.19
CA SER A 306 3.70 9.04 20.48
C SER A 306 2.70 9.49 21.55
N VAL A 307 3.17 10.15 22.61
CA VAL A 307 2.30 10.83 23.60
C VAL A 307 1.45 11.89 22.90
N LYS A 308 2.07 12.70 22.03
CA LYS A 308 1.35 13.74 21.29
C LYS A 308 0.30 13.16 20.34
N HIS A 309 0.60 12.05 19.67
CA HIS A 309 -0.37 11.32 18.86
C HIS A 309 -1.57 10.85 19.68
N GLN A 310 -1.35 10.36 20.91
CA GLN A 310 -2.43 9.97 21.82
C GLN A 310 -3.28 11.18 22.22
N GLU A 311 -2.66 12.28 22.66
CA GLU A 311 -3.36 13.52 22.99
C GLU A 311 -4.22 14.03 21.82
N LEU A 312 -3.68 14.03 20.60
CA LEU A 312 -4.38 14.50 19.40
C LEU A 312 -5.53 13.58 19.02
N LEU A 313 -5.36 12.25 19.15
CA LEU A 313 -6.45 11.29 18.93
C LEU A 313 -7.57 11.49 19.96
N ASP A 314 -7.22 11.64 21.24
CA ASP A 314 -8.18 11.90 22.31
C ASP A 314 -8.92 13.22 22.08
N GLY A 315 -8.22 14.26 21.62
CA GLY A 315 -8.84 15.53 21.22
C GLY A 315 -9.92 15.35 20.15
N ILE A 316 -9.62 14.59 19.08
CA ILE A 316 -10.62 14.27 18.05
C ILE A 316 -11.78 13.48 18.64
N ARG A 317 -11.51 12.46 19.44
CA ARG A 317 -12.56 11.58 19.99
C ARG A 317 -13.48 12.33 20.95
N ASN A 318 -12.92 13.21 21.78
CA ASN A 318 -13.67 14.09 22.67
C ASN A 318 -14.59 15.04 21.89
N ASP A 319 -14.15 15.57 20.74
CA ASP A 319 -15.01 16.39 19.86
C ASP A 319 -16.25 15.64 19.35
N PHE A 320 -16.29 14.30 19.47
CA PHE A 320 -17.41 13.42 19.11
C PHE A 320 -18.01 12.67 20.31
N ASN A 321 -17.68 13.04 21.54
CA ASN A 321 -18.13 12.38 22.78
C ASN A 321 -17.79 10.88 22.81
N LEU A 322 -16.64 10.50 22.28
CA LEU A 322 -16.13 9.13 22.29
C LEU A 322 -15.06 8.97 23.36
N ASN A 323 -15.06 7.82 24.04
CA ASN A 323 -14.05 7.49 25.06
C ASN A 323 -12.64 7.42 24.46
N SER A 324 -11.61 7.75 25.25
CA SER A 324 -10.20 7.55 24.86
C SER A 324 -9.92 6.09 24.51
N VAL A 325 -9.06 5.89 23.51
CA VAL A 325 -8.55 4.56 23.10
C VAL A 325 -7.08 4.68 22.75
N GLU A 326 -6.34 3.61 22.94
CA GLU A 326 -4.93 3.55 22.54
C GLU A 326 -4.78 3.78 21.01
N VAL A 327 -3.83 4.63 20.62
CA VAL A 327 -3.47 4.83 19.21
C VAL A 327 -2.98 3.50 18.62
N LYS A 328 -3.67 3.05 17.56
CA LYS A 328 -3.31 1.86 16.78
C LYS A 328 -2.15 2.14 15.82
N ASP A 329 -1.53 1.07 15.33
CA ASP A 329 -0.29 1.12 14.54
C ASP A 329 -0.41 1.79 13.17
N THR A 330 -1.64 1.98 12.66
CA THR A 330 -1.87 2.69 11.39
C THR A 330 -3.02 3.67 11.51
N THR A 331 -2.93 4.77 10.76
CA THR A 331 -4.04 5.72 10.61
C THR A 331 -5.33 5.03 10.16
N GLY A 332 -5.26 4.06 9.25
CA GLY A 332 -6.43 3.31 8.78
C GLY A 332 -7.12 2.54 9.90
N SER A 333 -6.36 1.89 10.79
CA SER A 333 -6.90 1.19 11.96
C SER A 333 -7.51 2.15 12.98
N ASN A 334 -6.91 3.33 13.20
CA ASN A 334 -7.45 4.37 14.07
C ASN A 334 -8.80 4.90 13.55
N VAL A 335 -8.88 5.20 12.24
CA VAL A 335 -10.11 5.65 11.59
C VAL A 335 -11.18 4.57 11.59
N ALA A 336 -10.81 3.29 11.37
CA ALA A 336 -11.75 2.19 11.48
C ALA A 336 -12.34 2.05 12.89
N SER A 337 -11.51 2.20 13.93
CA SER A 337 -12.00 2.21 15.31
C SER A 337 -12.96 3.36 15.56
N PHE A 338 -12.59 4.56 15.11
CA PHE A 338 -13.42 5.76 15.23
C PHE A 338 -14.78 5.59 14.56
N ILE A 339 -14.83 5.09 13.31
CA ILE A 339 -16.10 4.82 12.61
C ILE A 339 -16.93 3.77 13.35
N GLN A 340 -16.30 2.70 13.87
CA GLN A 340 -17.01 1.69 14.65
C GLN A 340 -17.63 2.29 15.92
N ASP A 341 -16.89 3.14 16.62
CA ASP A 341 -17.37 3.79 17.84
C ASP A 341 -18.48 4.80 17.53
N LEU A 342 -18.42 5.47 16.37
CA LEU A 342 -19.53 6.31 15.89
C LEU A 342 -20.80 5.50 15.60
N TYR A 343 -20.70 4.28 15.04
CA TYR A 343 -21.87 3.41 14.88
C TYR A 343 -22.53 3.10 16.23
N GLN A 344 -21.72 2.79 17.24
CA GLN A 344 -22.21 2.52 18.60
C GLN A 344 -22.81 3.77 19.23
N ALA A 345 -22.12 4.91 19.19
CA ALA A 345 -22.63 6.15 19.76
C ALA A 345 -23.94 6.62 19.09
N HIS A 346 -24.11 6.38 17.79
CA HIS A 346 -25.31 6.77 17.06
C HIS A 346 -26.52 5.88 17.36
N PHE A 347 -26.34 4.55 17.33
CA PHE A 347 -27.45 3.60 17.46
C PHE A 347 -27.64 3.04 18.89
N ASN A 348 -26.66 3.21 19.76
CA ASN A 348 -26.63 2.67 21.13
C ASN A 348 -26.20 3.72 22.17
N PRO A 349 -26.88 4.88 22.26
CA PRO A 349 -26.48 5.95 23.17
C PRO A 349 -26.54 5.54 24.66
N THR A 350 -27.29 4.50 25.00
CA THR A 350 -27.42 3.95 26.36
C THR A 350 -26.34 2.91 26.71
N ASN A 351 -25.48 2.54 25.75
CA ASN A 351 -24.47 1.47 25.90
C ASN A 351 -25.06 0.11 26.31
N ASP A 352 -26.22 -0.27 25.77
CA ASP A 352 -26.80 -1.60 25.99
C ASP A 352 -25.99 -2.68 25.25
N GLU A 353 -25.60 -3.75 25.96
CA GLU A 353 -24.75 -4.81 25.42
C GLU A 353 -25.42 -5.61 24.28
N LYS A 354 -26.73 -5.85 24.37
CA LYS A 354 -27.49 -6.59 23.34
C LYS A 354 -27.63 -5.76 22.08
N ILE A 355 -27.92 -4.47 22.21
CA ILE A 355 -27.95 -3.53 21.08
C ILE A 355 -26.56 -3.45 20.44
N GLY A 356 -25.51 -3.37 21.25
CA GLY A 356 -24.13 -3.34 20.78
C GLY A 356 -23.76 -4.56 19.93
N LYS A 357 -24.16 -5.76 20.37
CA LYS A 357 -24.00 -7.02 19.61
C LYS A 357 -24.79 -7.00 18.30
N LEU A 358 -26.05 -6.56 18.33
CA LEU A 358 -26.89 -6.44 17.13
C LEU A 358 -26.26 -5.52 16.07
N ILE A 359 -25.72 -4.36 16.46
CA ILE A 359 -25.02 -3.45 15.54
C ILE A 359 -23.78 -4.12 14.93
N ILE A 360 -23.00 -4.83 15.73
CA ILE A 360 -21.82 -5.57 15.27
C ILE A 360 -22.20 -6.63 14.22
N ASP A 361 -23.30 -7.35 14.46
CA ASP A 361 -23.79 -8.37 13.55
C ASP A 361 -24.32 -7.76 12.25
N ARG A 362 -25.10 -6.67 12.32
CA ARG A 362 -25.56 -5.93 11.14
C ARG A 362 -24.41 -5.40 10.30
N ARG A 363 -23.37 -4.86 10.94
CA ARG A 363 -22.15 -4.44 10.26
C ARG A 363 -21.46 -5.60 9.56
N ARG A 364 -21.26 -6.74 10.24
CA ARG A 364 -20.62 -7.93 9.66
C ARG A 364 -21.35 -8.41 8.40
N LEU A 365 -22.68 -8.31 8.38
CA LEU A 365 -23.50 -8.65 7.20
C LEU A 365 -23.26 -7.72 6.00
N GLY A 366 -22.79 -6.49 6.20
CA GLY A 366 -22.45 -5.54 5.12
C GLY A 366 -20.99 -5.59 4.64
N ASN A 367 -20.14 -6.37 5.30
CA ASN A 367 -18.72 -6.50 4.95
C ASN A 367 -18.53 -7.22 3.60
N ALA A 368 -17.43 -6.96 2.90
CA ALA A 368 -17.10 -7.62 1.63
C ALA A 368 -17.15 -9.16 1.74
N ASP A 369 -16.75 -9.75 2.86
CA ASP A 369 -16.76 -11.21 3.03
C ASP A 369 -18.15 -11.85 2.89
N SER A 370 -19.24 -11.12 3.18
CA SER A 370 -20.61 -11.62 3.05
C SER A 370 -21.18 -11.48 1.62
N ILE A 371 -20.59 -10.65 0.77
CA ILE A 371 -21.17 -10.27 -0.54
C ILE A 371 -20.20 -10.38 -1.73
N GLN A 372 -18.89 -10.45 -1.51
CA GLN A 372 -17.90 -10.30 -2.59
C GLN A 372 -17.83 -11.52 -3.50
N ASN A 373 -18.09 -12.73 -3.01
CA ASN A 373 -17.84 -13.97 -3.75
C ASN A 373 -19.05 -14.38 -4.61
N ILE A 374 -19.32 -13.64 -5.67
CA ILE A 374 -20.39 -13.94 -6.61
C ILE A 374 -19.93 -14.95 -7.66
N SER A 375 -20.64 -16.08 -7.76
CA SER A 375 -20.46 -17.03 -8.85
C SER A 375 -21.10 -16.47 -10.12
N LEU A 376 -20.30 -16.02 -11.09
CA LEU A 376 -20.80 -15.53 -12.39
C LEU A 376 -21.17 -16.65 -13.36
N ASN A 377 -20.53 -17.80 -13.24
CA ASN A 377 -20.80 -18.99 -14.04
C ASN A 377 -20.42 -20.26 -13.27
N TYR A 378 -20.60 -21.43 -13.89
CA TYR A 378 -20.23 -22.73 -13.30
C TYR A 378 -18.72 -22.86 -13.03
N TYR A 379 -17.88 -22.02 -13.64
CA TYR A 379 -16.43 -22.16 -13.71
C TYR A 379 -15.65 -21.21 -12.79
N GLY A 380 -16.29 -20.21 -12.18
CA GLY A 380 -15.57 -19.26 -11.32
C GLY A 380 -16.41 -18.25 -10.55
N ILE A 381 -15.67 -17.41 -9.81
CA ILE A 381 -16.16 -16.33 -8.95
C ILE A 381 -15.55 -15.02 -9.45
N GLN A 382 -16.38 -13.99 -9.55
CA GLN A 382 -15.92 -12.62 -9.76
C GLN A 382 -16.18 -11.83 -8.49
N SER A 383 -15.14 -11.19 -7.99
CA SER A 383 -15.26 -10.44 -6.75
C SER A 383 -15.93 -9.08 -7.01
N LEU A 384 -16.91 -8.67 -6.20
CA LEU A 384 -17.54 -7.33 -6.31
C LEU A 384 -16.62 -6.16 -5.88
N ARG A 385 -15.30 -6.33 -5.96
CA ARG A 385 -14.29 -5.43 -5.36
C ARG A 385 -14.50 -3.97 -5.68
N THR A 386 -14.07 -3.13 -4.76
CA THR A 386 -14.01 -1.68 -4.97
C THR A 386 -13.18 -1.35 -6.21
N VAL A 387 -13.77 -0.65 -7.16
CA VAL A 387 -13.07 -0.17 -8.36
C VAL A 387 -12.43 1.19 -8.05
N GLY A 388 -11.16 1.39 -8.42
CA GLY A 388 -10.40 2.61 -8.12
C GLY A 388 -10.87 3.89 -8.84
N GLY A 389 -10.14 4.99 -8.67
CA GLY A 389 -10.43 6.26 -9.36
C GLY A 389 -10.16 6.23 -10.88
N LEU A 390 -10.49 7.32 -11.58
CA LEU A 390 -10.19 7.45 -13.02
C LEU A 390 -8.68 7.66 -13.22
N LEU A 391 -8.02 6.86 -14.05
CA LEU A 391 -6.59 7.03 -14.31
C LEU A 391 -6.26 6.64 -15.75
N TYR A 392 -6.17 7.62 -16.64
CA TYR A 392 -5.72 7.42 -18.00
C TYR A 392 -5.18 8.72 -18.61
N SER A 393 -4.56 8.60 -19.78
CA SER A 393 -4.04 9.74 -20.54
C SER A 393 -4.68 9.81 -21.92
N ARG A 394 -5.01 11.03 -22.36
CA ARG A 394 -5.35 11.36 -23.76
C ARG A 394 -4.12 11.81 -24.56
N CYS A 395 -2.93 11.71 -23.96
CA CYS A 395 -1.65 12.06 -24.56
C CYS A 395 -1.08 10.92 -25.43
N GLN A 396 -1.90 9.99 -25.93
CA GLN A 396 -1.43 8.85 -26.72
C GLN A 396 -0.48 9.29 -27.85
N ARG A 397 -0.86 10.35 -28.56
CA ARG A 397 -0.12 10.95 -29.68
C ARG A 397 0.80 12.12 -29.29
N TYR A 398 0.65 12.64 -28.08
CA TYR A 398 1.32 13.86 -27.62
C TYR A 398 2.19 13.56 -26.38
N PRO A 399 3.33 12.86 -26.54
CA PRO A 399 4.22 12.56 -25.43
C PRO A 399 4.79 13.82 -24.74
N HIS A 400 4.81 14.95 -25.45
CA HIS A 400 5.27 16.25 -24.99
C HIS A 400 4.26 17.32 -25.44
N ILE A 401 3.76 18.11 -24.49
CA ILE A 401 2.80 19.20 -24.71
C ILE A 401 3.43 20.49 -24.18
N LYS A 402 3.36 21.56 -24.99
CA LYS A 402 3.77 22.92 -24.62
C LYS A 402 2.56 23.85 -24.61
N GLY A 403 2.67 24.98 -23.91
CA GLY A 403 1.68 26.07 -23.93
C GLY A 403 1.36 26.57 -22.53
N LEU A 404 0.26 27.31 -22.36
CA LEU A 404 -0.15 27.78 -21.02
C LEU A 404 -0.91 26.66 -20.28
N LEU A 405 -0.23 25.90 -19.43
CA LEU A 405 -0.79 24.69 -18.79
C LEU A 405 -1.22 24.92 -17.34
N GLY A 406 -2.26 24.21 -16.91
CA GLY A 406 -2.77 24.20 -15.55
C GLY A 406 -3.10 22.80 -15.05
N ASP A 407 -3.18 22.64 -13.72
CA ASP A 407 -3.59 21.39 -13.06
C ASP A 407 -4.68 21.69 -12.03
N LEU A 408 -5.89 21.18 -12.29
CA LEU A 408 -7.08 21.44 -11.50
C LEU A 408 -7.46 20.19 -10.72
N ASP A 409 -7.65 20.33 -9.40
CA ASP A 409 -8.06 19.26 -8.49
C ASP A 409 -9.42 19.55 -7.85
N MET A 410 -10.17 18.49 -7.55
CA MET A 410 -11.33 18.55 -6.67
C MET A 410 -10.89 18.65 -5.20
N SER A 411 -11.41 19.64 -4.48
CA SER A 411 -11.04 19.87 -3.08
C SER A 411 -11.54 18.75 -2.15
N SER A 412 -10.61 18.09 -1.45
CA SER A 412 -10.89 17.03 -0.45
C SER A 412 -11.80 15.93 -0.99
N CYS A 413 -11.52 15.44 -2.20
CA CYS A 413 -12.38 14.58 -3.00
C CYS A 413 -13.13 13.47 -2.21
N TYR A 414 -12.42 12.50 -1.63
CA TYR A 414 -13.09 11.41 -0.90
C TYR A 414 -13.89 11.87 0.33
N ALA A 415 -13.36 12.84 1.08
CA ALA A 415 -14.03 13.40 2.24
C ALA A 415 -15.33 14.13 1.86
N THR A 416 -15.32 14.87 0.75
CA THR A 416 -16.51 15.56 0.24
C THR A 416 -17.57 14.56 -0.22
N ARG A 417 -17.21 13.41 -0.83
CA ARG A 417 -18.20 12.36 -1.10
C ARG A 417 -18.77 11.76 0.18
N LEU A 418 -17.93 11.50 1.18
CA LEU A 418 -18.35 10.97 2.48
C LEU A 418 -19.37 11.88 3.19
N CYS A 419 -19.26 13.21 3.05
CA CYS A 419 -20.21 14.18 3.61
C CYS A 419 -21.66 14.00 3.12
N SER A 420 -21.87 13.34 1.98
CA SER A 420 -23.19 13.12 1.36
C SER A 420 -23.59 11.64 1.30
N LEU A 421 -22.94 10.79 2.11
CA LEU A 421 -23.11 9.34 2.05
C LEU A 421 -23.86 8.83 3.28
N THR A 422 -24.70 7.81 3.06
CA THR A 422 -25.25 6.91 4.06
C THR A 422 -24.56 5.55 3.95
N VAL A 423 -24.14 4.98 5.08
CA VAL A 423 -23.60 3.62 5.14
C VAL A 423 -24.68 2.68 5.65
N TYR A 424 -24.99 1.65 4.87
CA TYR A 424 -26.00 0.66 5.21
C TYR A 424 -25.36 -0.53 5.94
N LEU A 425 -25.75 -0.76 7.20
CA LEU A 425 -25.30 -1.89 8.01
C LEU A 425 -26.35 -3.01 7.95
N GLY A 426 -26.08 -4.00 7.11
CA GLY A 426 -26.94 -5.17 6.87
C GLY A 426 -26.52 -5.85 5.56
N GLN A 427 -27.14 -6.96 5.21
CA GLN A 427 -26.82 -7.66 3.97
C GLN A 427 -27.62 -7.04 2.81
N PRO A 428 -27.00 -6.33 1.85
CA PRO A 428 -27.74 -5.84 0.70
C PRO A 428 -28.28 -7.01 -0.13
N ILE A 429 -29.32 -6.75 -0.92
CA ILE A 429 -29.81 -7.75 -1.87
C ILE A 429 -28.79 -7.87 -2.98
N VAL A 430 -28.33 -9.09 -3.21
CA VAL A 430 -27.42 -9.43 -4.30
C VAL A 430 -28.17 -10.32 -5.29
N SER A 431 -28.34 -9.86 -6.52
CA SER A 431 -28.94 -10.64 -7.60
C SER A 431 -27.92 -10.82 -8.71
N CYS A 432 -27.70 -12.07 -9.11
CA CYS A 432 -26.67 -12.45 -10.07
C CYS A 432 -27.33 -13.12 -11.28
N PHE A 433 -26.89 -12.75 -12.47
CA PHE A 433 -27.48 -13.24 -13.72
C PHE A 433 -26.47 -14.09 -14.48
N LYS A 434 -26.89 -15.31 -14.84
CA LYS A 434 -26.04 -16.32 -15.48
C LYS A 434 -26.60 -16.66 -16.85
N GLY A 435 -25.73 -17.10 -17.76
CA GLY A 435 -26.14 -17.58 -19.08
C GLY A 435 -26.43 -16.47 -20.08
N LYS A 436 -27.25 -16.80 -21.09
CA LYS A 436 -27.54 -15.91 -22.25
C LYS A 436 -28.68 -14.93 -22.00
N ASN A 437 -29.59 -15.22 -21.09
CA ASN A 437 -30.79 -14.42 -20.82
C ASN A 437 -30.56 -13.51 -19.60
N LYS A 438 -29.60 -12.57 -19.73
CA LYS A 438 -29.35 -11.55 -18.70
C LYS A 438 -30.28 -10.36 -18.94
N PRO A 439 -30.79 -9.71 -17.87
CA PRO A 439 -31.50 -8.45 -18.05
C PRO A 439 -30.52 -7.37 -18.53
N THR A 440 -31.08 -6.41 -19.24
CA THR A 440 -30.38 -5.19 -19.66
C THR A 440 -30.23 -4.22 -18.49
N LEU A 441 -29.31 -3.27 -18.60
CA LEU A 441 -29.16 -2.20 -17.63
C LEU A 441 -30.46 -1.41 -17.46
N LYS A 442 -31.22 -1.19 -18.55
CA LYS A 442 -32.53 -0.53 -18.51
C LYS A 442 -33.51 -1.23 -17.56
N GLU A 443 -33.69 -2.54 -17.72
CA GLU A 443 -34.61 -3.34 -16.89
C GLU A 443 -34.16 -3.40 -15.43
N ALA A 444 -32.85 -3.47 -15.18
CA ALA A 444 -32.32 -3.41 -13.82
C ALA A 444 -32.55 -2.04 -13.18
N LEU A 445 -32.38 -0.93 -13.92
CA LEU A 445 -32.66 0.42 -13.41
C LEU A 445 -34.15 0.63 -13.12
N GLU A 446 -35.04 0.08 -13.94
CA GLU A 446 -36.49 0.05 -13.65
C GLU A 446 -36.78 -0.70 -12.35
N THR A 447 -36.08 -1.82 -12.10
CA THR A 447 -36.17 -2.56 -10.83
C THR A 447 -35.72 -1.70 -9.64
N ILE A 448 -34.55 -1.04 -9.74
CA ILE A 448 -34.03 -0.13 -8.71
C ILE A 448 -35.01 1.00 -8.40
N LYS A 449 -35.64 1.58 -9.45
CA LYS A 449 -36.65 2.63 -9.33
C LYS A 449 -37.92 2.11 -8.65
N ASN A 450 -38.40 0.93 -9.03
CA ASN A 450 -39.64 0.34 -8.47
C ASN A 450 -39.52 0.01 -6.98
N VAL A 451 -38.32 -0.36 -6.50
CA VAL A 451 -38.06 -0.61 -5.07
C VAL A 451 -37.65 0.65 -4.30
N ASN A 452 -37.66 1.81 -4.96
CA ASN A 452 -37.27 3.11 -4.41
C ASN A 452 -35.88 3.12 -3.74
N SER A 453 -34.92 2.35 -4.25
CA SER A 453 -33.59 2.25 -3.63
C SER A 453 -32.88 3.62 -3.66
N PRO A 454 -32.39 4.14 -2.52
CA PRO A 454 -31.66 5.40 -2.49
C PRO A 454 -30.42 5.42 -3.39
N ARG A 455 -30.00 6.63 -3.77
CA ARG A 455 -28.93 6.86 -4.75
C ARG A 455 -27.59 6.19 -4.38
N ASP A 456 -27.26 6.15 -3.10
CA ASP A 456 -26.06 5.53 -2.53
C ASP A 456 -26.27 4.07 -2.09
N ALA A 457 -27.49 3.57 -2.21
CA ALA A 457 -27.89 2.25 -1.77
C ALA A 457 -27.79 1.17 -2.87
N TRP A 458 -27.26 1.48 -4.06
CA TRP A 458 -27.13 0.48 -5.14
C TRP A 458 -25.88 0.62 -6.01
N ILE A 459 -25.44 -0.52 -6.55
CA ILE A 459 -24.46 -0.64 -7.63
C ILE A 459 -24.89 -1.76 -8.59
N ILE A 460 -24.60 -1.59 -9.88
CA ILE A 460 -24.87 -2.58 -10.93
C ILE A 460 -23.56 -2.92 -11.63
N ARG A 461 -23.34 -4.20 -11.90
CA ARG A 461 -22.22 -4.71 -12.69
C ARG A 461 -22.72 -5.09 -14.07
N VAL A 462 -22.08 -4.54 -15.10
CA VAL A 462 -22.50 -4.75 -16.49
C VAL A 462 -21.38 -5.28 -17.37
N SER A 463 -21.75 -6.01 -18.41
CA SER A 463 -20.85 -6.46 -19.48
C SER A 463 -21.49 -6.33 -20.85
N GLY A 464 -20.70 -5.97 -21.85
CA GLY A 464 -21.16 -5.89 -23.23
C GLY A 464 -20.16 -5.18 -24.15
N GLN A 465 -20.48 -5.17 -25.44
CA GLN A 465 -19.73 -4.42 -26.45
C GLN A 465 -20.47 -3.11 -26.74
N LEU A 466 -19.71 -2.07 -27.06
CA LEU A 466 -20.21 -0.79 -27.55
C LEU A 466 -19.82 -0.67 -29.02
N ASN A 467 -20.80 -0.50 -29.88
CA ASN A 467 -20.59 -0.41 -31.33
C ASN A 467 -20.17 1.02 -31.68
N ASN A 468 -21.02 1.99 -31.40
CA ASN A 468 -20.80 3.39 -31.71
C ASN A 468 -20.26 4.16 -30.51
N ALA A 469 -20.73 3.86 -29.30
CA ALA A 469 -20.32 4.57 -28.09
C ALA A 469 -18.84 4.36 -27.76
N ILE A 470 -18.21 5.35 -27.12
CA ILE A 470 -16.82 5.28 -26.67
C ILE A 470 -16.79 5.37 -25.15
N ASN A 471 -16.35 4.29 -24.51
CA ASN A 471 -16.25 4.24 -23.06
C ASN A 471 -14.95 4.83 -22.55
N THR A 472 -15.07 5.90 -21.77
CA THR A 472 -13.95 6.50 -21.02
C THR A 472 -14.27 6.73 -19.54
N LEU A 473 -15.34 6.09 -19.06
CA LEU A 473 -15.91 6.32 -17.73
C LEU A 473 -15.98 5.03 -16.91
N ILE A 474 -16.50 3.95 -17.49
CA ILE A 474 -16.74 2.69 -16.78
C ILE A 474 -15.51 1.80 -16.90
N LEU A 475 -14.82 1.57 -15.79
CA LEU A 475 -13.68 0.65 -15.74
C LEU A 475 -14.18 -0.80 -15.76
N SER A 476 -13.59 -1.61 -16.62
CA SER A 476 -13.75 -3.06 -16.64
C SER A 476 -12.95 -3.67 -15.50
N ASP A 477 -13.53 -4.65 -14.82
CA ASP A 477 -12.85 -5.51 -13.86
C ASP A 477 -12.56 -6.86 -14.52
N LEU A 478 -11.27 -7.12 -14.76
CA LEU A 478 -10.81 -8.32 -15.47
C LEU A 478 -10.37 -9.43 -14.50
N ASP A 479 -10.48 -9.23 -13.18
CA ASP A 479 -10.01 -10.19 -12.19
C ASP A 479 -11.01 -11.33 -11.96
N PHE A 480 -10.91 -12.38 -12.76
CA PHE A 480 -11.75 -13.56 -12.63
C PHE A 480 -11.00 -14.68 -11.89
N THR A 481 -11.54 -15.14 -10.76
CA THR A 481 -10.98 -16.29 -10.05
C THR A 481 -11.68 -17.57 -10.51
N PRO A 482 -11.00 -18.48 -11.25
CA PRO A 482 -11.58 -19.76 -11.57
C PRO A 482 -11.83 -20.55 -10.28
N LYS A 483 -12.99 -21.21 -10.18
CA LYS A 483 -13.21 -22.18 -9.10
C LYS A 483 -12.21 -23.29 -9.31
N ALA A 484 -11.53 -23.72 -8.25
CA ALA A 484 -10.77 -24.97 -8.28
C ALA A 484 -11.76 -26.09 -8.66
N ILE A 485 -11.77 -26.47 -9.93
CA ILE A 485 -12.48 -27.66 -10.36
C ILE A 485 -11.70 -28.79 -9.71
N LYS A 486 -12.25 -29.38 -8.63
CA LYS A 486 -11.76 -30.65 -8.10
C LYS A 486 -11.96 -31.68 -9.21
N PHE A 487 -10.99 -31.82 -10.09
CA PHE A 487 -10.95 -32.96 -11.01
C PHE A 487 -10.84 -34.20 -10.14
N LYS A 488 -11.78 -35.14 -10.30
CA LYS A 488 -11.86 -36.30 -9.43
C LYS A 488 -10.68 -37.27 -9.59
N THR A 489 -9.91 -37.22 -10.68
CA THR A 489 -8.65 -37.96 -10.80
C THR A 489 -7.72 -37.36 -11.87
N LYS A 490 -6.42 -37.67 -11.78
CA LYS A 490 -5.36 -37.36 -12.78
C LYS A 490 -5.62 -38.00 -14.17
N TRP A 491 -6.65 -38.84 -14.29
CA TRP A 491 -7.00 -39.63 -15.48
C TRP A 491 -8.12 -39.01 -16.33
N ASP A 492 -8.86 -38.02 -15.81
CA ASP A 492 -9.93 -37.33 -16.55
C ASP A 492 -9.43 -36.18 -17.45
N VAL A 493 -8.12 -35.94 -17.46
CA VAL A 493 -7.50 -34.88 -18.28
C VAL A 493 -6.91 -35.51 -19.54
N ASN A 494 -7.60 -35.38 -20.67
CA ASN A 494 -6.96 -35.56 -21.98
C ASN A 494 -6.06 -34.33 -22.24
N PRO A 495 -4.73 -34.45 -22.17
CA PRO A 495 -3.80 -33.32 -22.31
C PRO A 495 -3.84 -32.68 -23.72
N ASN A 496 -4.47 -33.33 -24.70
CA ASN A 496 -4.60 -32.83 -26.07
C ASN A 496 -5.83 -31.92 -26.30
N ARG A 497 -6.66 -31.67 -25.28
CA ARG A 497 -7.71 -30.64 -25.38
C ARG A 497 -7.09 -29.24 -25.24
N LEU A 498 -6.83 -28.61 -26.39
CA LEU A 498 -6.39 -27.22 -26.52
C LEU A 498 -7.18 -26.22 -25.64
N SER A 499 -8.45 -26.50 -25.31
CA SER A 499 -9.26 -25.63 -24.46
C SER A 499 -8.78 -25.50 -23.01
N ILE A 500 -8.04 -26.48 -22.47
CA ILE A 500 -7.55 -26.46 -21.08
C ILE A 500 -6.20 -25.74 -20.97
N ASN A 501 -5.34 -25.86 -21.98
CA ASN A 501 -4.08 -25.11 -22.04
C ASN A 501 -4.29 -23.60 -22.21
N HIS A 502 -5.43 -23.17 -22.78
CA HIS A 502 -5.80 -21.74 -22.81
C HIS A 502 -6.28 -21.19 -21.46
N PHE A 503 -6.76 -22.04 -20.53
CA PHE A 503 -7.16 -21.61 -19.18
C PHE A 503 -5.94 -21.47 -18.25
N ASN A 504 -4.96 -22.38 -18.36
CA ASN A 504 -3.73 -22.36 -17.56
C ASN A 504 -2.63 -21.42 -18.08
N ALA A 505 -2.75 -20.92 -19.33
CA ALA A 505 -1.81 -19.95 -19.90
C ALA A 505 -1.99 -18.52 -19.35
N TYR A 506 -3.09 -18.22 -18.65
CA TYR A 506 -3.18 -17.05 -17.79
C TYR A 506 -2.44 -17.33 -16.49
N LYS A 507 -1.11 -17.34 -16.57
CA LYS A 507 -0.25 -17.12 -15.40
C LYS A 507 -0.73 -15.85 -14.72
N ILE A 508 -1.47 -16.05 -13.63
CA ILE A 508 -1.63 -15.12 -12.52
C ILE A 508 -0.20 -14.85 -12.04
N GLY A 509 0.46 -13.88 -12.67
CA GLY A 509 1.48 -13.14 -11.96
C GLY A 509 0.79 -12.55 -10.75
N LYS A 510 1.51 -12.46 -9.62
CA LYS A 510 1.12 -11.77 -8.39
C LYS A 510 0.84 -10.26 -8.61
N GLN A 511 0.12 -9.87 -9.66
CA GLN A 511 -0.36 -8.52 -9.89
C GLN A 511 -1.81 -8.47 -9.41
N GLU A 512 -1.96 -8.08 -8.15
CA GLU A 512 -3.24 -7.69 -7.58
C GLU A 512 -3.95 -6.67 -8.49
N ALA A 513 -5.22 -6.94 -8.80
CA ALA A 513 -6.24 -6.08 -9.41
C ALA A 513 -5.82 -5.12 -10.54
N GLN A 514 -6.23 -5.40 -11.78
CA GLN A 514 -6.23 -4.40 -12.86
C GLN A 514 -7.65 -4.08 -13.32
N SER A 515 -8.32 -3.18 -12.62
CA SER A 515 -9.40 -2.41 -13.23
C SER A 515 -8.83 -1.61 -14.40
N THR A 516 -9.42 -1.71 -15.58
CA THR A 516 -8.89 -1.08 -16.80
C THR A 516 -10.00 -0.46 -17.63
N LEU A 517 -9.68 0.63 -18.33
CA LEU A 517 -10.60 1.23 -19.28
C LEU A 517 -10.48 0.52 -20.63
N LEU A 518 -11.63 0.12 -21.18
CA LEU A 518 -11.74 -0.44 -22.52
C LEU A 518 -12.78 0.40 -23.28
N THR A 519 -12.45 0.90 -24.47
CA THR A 519 -13.26 1.94 -25.13
C THR A 519 -14.45 1.40 -25.92
N LYS A 520 -14.47 0.11 -26.26
CA LYS A 520 -15.55 -0.54 -27.02
C LYS A 520 -16.08 -1.80 -26.34
N GLU A 521 -15.64 -2.07 -25.12
CA GLU A 521 -16.02 -3.25 -24.35
C GLU A 521 -16.09 -2.87 -22.88
N ILE A 522 -17.07 -3.38 -22.16
CA ILE A 522 -17.13 -3.31 -20.71
C ILE A 522 -17.22 -4.73 -20.20
N LYS A 523 -16.36 -5.09 -19.24
CA LYS A 523 -16.39 -6.38 -18.54
C LYS A 523 -16.55 -6.16 -17.06
N PHE A 524 -17.65 -6.62 -16.51
CA PHE A 524 -18.00 -6.52 -15.10
C PHE A 524 -17.83 -5.09 -14.55
N GLY A 525 -18.16 -4.10 -15.39
CA GLY A 525 -17.99 -2.69 -15.10
C GLY A 525 -19.01 -2.21 -14.09
N LEU A 526 -18.61 -1.34 -13.17
CA LEU A 526 -19.48 -0.83 -12.12
C LEU A 526 -20.21 0.44 -12.55
N ILE A 527 -21.53 0.46 -12.36
CA ILE A 527 -22.41 1.61 -12.53
C ILE A 527 -23.09 1.89 -11.18
N ASN A 528 -23.05 3.15 -10.77
CA ASN A 528 -23.89 3.72 -9.71
C ASN A 528 -24.64 4.92 -10.28
N ALA A 529 -25.39 5.63 -9.46
CA ALA A 529 -26.16 6.77 -9.92
C ALA A 529 -25.30 7.93 -10.45
N ASP A 530 -24.12 8.21 -9.87
CA ASP A 530 -23.25 9.29 -10.38
C ASP A 530 -22.69 8.98 -11.77
N LEU A 531 -22.38 7.71 -12.03
CA LEU A 531 -21.94 7.26 -13.35
C LEU A 531 -23.11 7.25 -14.35
N LEU A 532 -24.32 6.89 -13.91
CA LEU A 532 -25.52 6.95 -14.74
C LEU A 532 -25.85 8.38 -15.17
N ASP A 533 -25.77 9.35 -14.26
CA ASP A 533 -25.95 10.77 -14.59
C ASP A 533 -24.99 11.20 -15.70
N CYS A 534 -23.72 10.79 -15.63
CA CYS A 534 -22.74 11.09 -16.68
C CYS A 534 -23.03 10.36 -18.00
N ILE A 535 -23.52 9.12 -17.96
CA ILE A 535 -23.96 8.38 -19.16
C ILE A 535 -25.07 9.16 -19.85
N ASN A 536 -26.03 9.72 -19.10
CA ASN A 536 -27.15 10.48 -19.65
C ASN A 536 -26.75 11.80 -20.34
N LEU A 537 -25.49 12.23 -20.22
CA LEU A 537 -24.95 13.40 -20.92
C LEU A 537 -24.38 13.07 -22.31
N LEU A 538 -24.24 11.78 -22.64
CA LEU A 538 -23.77 11.33 -23.95
C LEU A 538 -24.84 11.54 -25.04
N PRO A 539 -24.48 11.46 -26.34
CA PRO A 539 -25.46 11.42 -27.41
C PRO A 539 -26.47 10.28 -27.24
N ASP A 540 -27.72 10.48 -27.62
CA ASP A 540 -28.82 9.56 -27.27
C ASP A 540 -28.58 8.13 -27.81
N LYS A 541 -28.04 8.01 -29.02
CA LYS A 541 -27.64 6.71 -29.61
C LYS A 541 -26.58 5.98 -28.78
N TRP A 542 -25.74 6.71 -28.05
CA TRP A 542 -24.72 6.12 -27.18
C TRP A 542 -25.33 5.73 -25.84
N ILE A 543 -26.25 6.54 -25.29
CA ILE A 543 -27.01 6.20 -24.09
C ILE A 543 -27.70 4.85 -24.27
N ASP A 544 -28.37 4.66 -25.40
CA ASP A 544 -29.05 3.39 -25.72
C ASP A 544 -28.10 2.19 -25.69
N GLU A 545 -26.88 2.32 -26.20
CA GLU A 545 -25.89 1.23 -26.14
C GLU A 545 -25.49 0.88 -24.70
N TYR A 546 -25.35 1.88 -23.81
CA TYR A 546 -25.10 1.64 -22.38
C TYR A 546 -26.30 0.98 -21.69
N LEU A 547 -27.52 1.46 -21.96
CA LEU A 547 -28.74 0.93 -21.36
C LEU A 547 -29.04 -0.51 -21.82
N ASN A 548 -28.52 -0.93 -22.97
CA ASN A 548 -28.63 -2.29 -23.50
C ASN A 548 -27.48 -3.23 -23.06
N LEU A 549 -26.54 -2.79 -22.22
CA LEU A 549 -25.52 -3.68 -21.65
C LEU A 549 -26.17 -4.75 -20.77
N ASN A 550 -25.61 -5.96 -20.78
CA ASN A 550 -26.11 -7.05 -19.96
C ASN A 550 -25.68 -6.84 -18.51
N VAL A 551 -26.60 -7.05 -17.57
CA VAL A 551 -26.31 -6.99 -16.14
C VAL A 551 -25.77 -8.34 -15.67
N ASP A 552 -24.58 -8.32 -15.09
CA ASP A 552 -23.96 -9.50 -14.48
C ASP A 552 -24.42 -9.69 -13.03
N ALA A 553 -24.50 -8.57 -12.30
CA ALA A 553 -24.95 -8.55 -10.92
C ALA A 553 -25.57 -7.18 -10.58
N MET A 554 -26.55 -7.17 -9.69
CA MET A 554 -27.02 -5.97 -9.03
C MET A 554 -26.94 -6.13 -7.52
N VAL A 555 -26.56 -5.07 -6.83
CA VAL A 555 -26.50 -5.00 -5.38
C VAL A 555 -27.28 -3.77 -4.95
N PHE A 556 -28.28 -3.93 -4.10
CA PHE A 556 -29.12 -2.81 -3.70
C PHE A 556 -29.78 -2.99 -2.33
N VAL A 557 -30.20 -1.88 -1.72
CA VAL A 557 -31.02 -1.85 -0.49
C VAL A 557 -32.34 -1.10 -0.78
N PRO A 558 -33.47 -1.81 -0.86
CA PRO A 558 -34.79 -1.20 -1.00
C PRO A 558 -35.13 -0.29 0.16
N ASP A 559 -35.86 0.79 -0.11
CA ASP A 559 -36.29 1.77 0.90
C ASP A 559 -36.99 1.11 2.08
N LYS A 560 -37.89 0.15 1.81
CA LYS A 560 -38.64 -0.55 2.86
C LYS A 560 -37.80 -1.40 3.82
N LEU A 561 -36.57 -1.76 3.43
CA LEU A 561 -35.64 -2.53 4.27
C LEU A 561 -34.67 -1.65 5.05
N ILE A 562 -34.73 -0.34 4.86
CA ILE A 562 -33.91 0.62 5.60
C ILE A 562 -34.56 0.90 6.95
N CYS A 563 -33.74 0.91 7.99
CA CYS A 563 -34.13 1.27 9.35
C CYS A 563 -33.24 2.43 9.83
N ASN A 564 -33.83 3.49 10.37
CA ASN A 564 -33.11 4.65 10.89
C ASN A 564 -32.75 4.52 12.38
N SER A 565 -33.28 3.52 13.06
CA SER A 565 -32.96 3.21 14.46
C SER A 565 -32.97 1.70 14.74
N VAL A 566 -32.40 1.32 15.89
CA VAL A 566 -32.45 -0.07 16.36
C VAL A 566 -33.88 -0.50 16.72
N ASP A 567 -34.69 0.40 17.27
CA ASP A 567 -36.10 0.11 17.58
C ASP A 567 -36.90 -0.18 16.31
N GLU A 568 -36.63 0.58 15.23
CA GLU A 568 -37.23 0.32 13.93
C GLU A 568 -36.78 -1.03 13.37
N LEU A 569 -35.49 -1.37 13.51
CA LEU A 569 -34.97 -2.67 13.13
C LEU A 569 -35.68 -3.80 13.89
N ILE A 570 -35.76 -3.71 15.22
CA ILE A 570 -36.38 -4.73 16.08
C ILE A 570 -37.87 -4.91 15.71
N SER A 571 -38.61 -3.82 15.55
CA SER A 571 -40.03 -3.90 15.18
C SER A 571 -40.28 -4.47 13.77
N LYS A 572 -39.29 -4.37 12.86
CA LYS A 572 -39.37 -4.99 11.54
C LYS A 572 -38.97 -6.46 11.53
N LEU A 573 -38.11 -6.94 12.44
CA LEU A 573 -37.58 -8.32 12.40
C LEU A 573 -38.69 -9.37 12.27
N ASP A 574 -39.76 -9.25 13.06
CA ASP A 574 -40.87 -10.23 13.09
C ASP A 574 -41.67 -10.29 11.78
N ASN A 575 -41.56 -9.26 10.92
CA ASN A 575 -42.26 -9.20 9.63
C ASN A 575 -41.49 -9.89 8.49
N TYR A 576 -40.28 -10.38 8.75
CA TYR A 576 -39.42 -11.02 7.75
C TYR A 576 -38.94 -12.39 8.23
N PRO A 577 -38.83 -13.38 7.33
CA PRO A 577 -38.29 -14.70 7.67
C PRO A 577 -36.83 -14.64 8.12
N ASP A 578 -36.44 -15.55 9.01
CA ASP A 578 -35.08 -15.71 9.54
C ASP A 578 -34.05 -16.11 8.46
N SER A 579 -34.49 -16.88 7.44
CA SER A 579 -33.63 -17.38 6.36
C SER A 579 -34.11 -16.93 4.98
N ASP A 580 -33.16 -16.73 4.06
CA ASP A 580 -33.44 -16.57 2.64
C ASP A 580 -34.16 -17.84 2.10
N GLU A 581 -35.40 -17.72 1.62
CA GLU A 581 -36.05 -18.82 0.88
C GLU A 581 -35.41 -19.00 -0.51
N GLU A 582 -35.39 -20.25 -1.01
CA GLU A 582 -34.77 -20.62 -2.29
C GLU A 582 -35.46 -19.97 -3.49
N LEU A 583 -34.64 -19.46 -4.42
CA LEU A 583 -35.03 -18.96 -5.74
C LEU A 583 -35.86 -20.00 -6.51
N LYS A 584 -37.11 -19.66 -6.88
CA LYS A 584 -37.86 -20.43 -7.88
C LYS A 584 -37.45 -20.02 -9.29
N TRP A 585 -36.91 -20.98 -10.04
CA TRP A 585 -36.55 -20.82 -11.45
C TRP A 585 -37.82 -20.91 -12.30
N ASP A 586 -38.15 -19.82 -13.01
CA ASP A 586 -39.18 -19.87 -14.03
C ASP A 586 -38.59 -20.49 -15.31
N LYS A 587 -38.98 -21.74 -15.58
CA LYS A 587 -38.53 -22.53 -16.72
C LYS A 587 -39.05 -22.00 -18.06
N GLU A 588 -40.14 -21.23 -18.08
CA GLU A 588 -40.79 -20.78 -19.31
C GLU A 588 -40.19 -19.47 -19.83
N THR A 589 -39.81 -18.56 -18.93
CA THR A 589 -39.25 -17.25 -19.31
C THR A 589 -37.71 -17.24 -19.36
N GLY A 590 -37.04 -18.21 -18.74
CA GLY A 590 -35.58 -18.27 -18.66
C GLY A 590 -34.95 -17.11 -17.86
N LEU A 591 -35.79 -16.30 -17.21
CA LEU A 591 -35.41 -15.26 -16.28
C LEU A 591 -35.43 -15.85 -14.86
N VAL A 592 -34.47 -15.43 -14.03
CA VAL A 592 -34.59 -15.61 -12.59
C VAL A 592 -35.67 -14.62 -12.13
N GLY A 593 -36.93 -15.06 -12.13
CA GLY A 593 -38.01 -14.33 -11.49
C GLY A 593 -37.63 -14.10 -10.04
N LEU A 594 -37.42 -12.83 -9.68
CA LEU A 594 -36.88 -12.40 -8.39
C LEU A 594 -37.96 -12.52 -7.31
N LEU A 595 -38.42 -13.74 -7.00
CA LEU A 595 -39.15 -14.03 -5.77
C LEU A 595 -38.12 -14.24 -4.67
N LYS A 596 -37.35 -13.20 -4.34
CA LYS A 596 -36.64 -13.18 -3.06
C LYS A 596 -37.62 -12.64 -2.03
N THR A 597 -38.15 -13.50 -1.17
CA THR A 597 -38.70 -13.09 0.11
C THR A 597 -37.56 -12.43 0.86
N TYR A 598 -37.65 -11.12 1.12
CA TYR A 598 -36.62 -10.43 1.90
C TYR A 598 -36.53 -11.11 3.27
N SER A 599 -35.32 -11.31 3.77
CA SER A 599 -35.10 -11.91 5.09
C SER A 599 -34.73 -10.86 6.11
N GLN A 600 -34.70 -11.27 7.38
CA GLN A 600 -34.22 -10.42 8.46
C GLN A 600 -32.79 -9.92 8.21
N SER A 601 -31.91 -10.68 7.54
CA SER A 601 -30.54 -10.24 7.25
C SER A 601 -30.49 -9.03 6.31
N ASN A 602 -31.52 -8.85 5.48
CA ASN A 602 -31.62 -7.75 4.52
C ASN A 602 -32.09 -6.42 5.12
N LEU A 603 -32.59 -6.43 6.36
CA LEU A 603 -32.86 -5.20 7.10
C LEU A 603 -31.54 -4.50 7.45
N CYS A 604 -31.43 -3.25 7.02
CA CYS A 604 -30.19 -2.46 7.09
C CYS A 604 -30.38 -1.23 7.97
N LEU A 605 -29.49 -1.01 8.95
CA LEU A 605 -29.41 0.26 9.66
C LEU A 605 -28.76 1.30 8.74
N ALA A 606 -29.42 2.44 8.52
CA ALA A 606 -28.89 3.57 7.75
C ALA A 606 -28.07 4.49 8.65
N PHE A 607 -26.73 4.38 8.58
CA PHE A 607 -25.83 5.24 9.31
C PHE A 607 -25.49 6.50 8.49
N PRO A 608 -25.88 7.71 8.93
CA PRO A 608 -25.64 8.95 8.19
C PRO A 608 -24.20 9.45 8.38
N ILE A 609 -23.22 8.71 7.85
CA ILE A 609 -21.78 9.04 8.01
C ILE A 609 -21.46 10.47 7.55
N GLY A 610 -22.23 11.00 6.61
CA GLY A 610 -22.10 12.36 6.11
C GLY A 610 -22.09 13.44 7.19
N GLN A 611 -23.00 13.36 8.16
CA GLN A 611 -23.10 14.34 9.25
C GLN A 611 -21.82 14.41 10.08
N TYR A 612 -21.19 13.25 10.32
CA TYR A 612 -19.95 13.16 11.07
C TYR A 612 -18.75 13.69 10.27
N TYR A 613 -18.71 13.44 8.95
CA TYR A 613 -17.65 13.95 8.09
C TYR A 613 -17.74 15.45 7.83
N GLU A 614 -18.96 16.00 7.79
CA GLU A 614 -19.17 17.46 7.79
C GLU A 614 -18.62 18.09 9.06
N LYS A 615 -18.90 17.48 10.22
CA LYS A 615 -18.34 17.90 11.50
C LYS A 615 -16.80 17.79 11.52
N LEU A 616 -16.22 16.70 11.00
CA LEU A 616 -14.75 16.55 10.85
C LEU A 616 -14.17 17.67 9.97
N LYS A 617 -14.80 18.01 8.83
CA LYS A 617 -14.38 19.11 7.95
C LYS A 617 -14.47 20.47 8.65
N ALA A 618 -15.55 20.72 9.38
CA ALA A 618 -15.75 21.95 10.13
C ALA A 618 -14.68 22.13 11.22
N LYS A 619 -14.44 21.09 12.03
CA LYS A 619 -13.39 21.06 13.06
C LYS A 619 -12.00 21.24 12.46
N ARG A 620 -11.68 20.56 11.34
CA ARG A 620 -10.42 20.81 10.62
C ARG A 620 -10.28 22.28 10.23
N LYS A 621 -11.33 22.91 9.71
CA LYS A 621 -11.31 24.32 9.31
C LYS A 621 -11.08 25.25 10.50
N GLU A 622 -11.69 24.96 11.65
CA GLU A 622 -11.46 25.66 12.92
C GLU A 622 -9.99 25.56 13.34
N TYR A 623 -9.46 24.36 13.48
CA TYR A 623 -8.08 24.14 13.89
C TYR A 623 -7.04 24.61 12.87
N LYS A 624 -7.36 24.57 11.56
CA LYS A 624 -6.51 25.14 10.52
C LYS A 624 -6.35 26.66 10.68
N LYS A 625 -7.40 27.39 11.09
CA LYS A 625 -7.31 28.84 11.37
C LYS A 625 -6.48 29.15 12.62
N LEU A 626 -6.46 28.23 13.58
CA LEU A 626 -5.66 28.32 14.80
C LEU A 626 -4.22 27.83 14.61
N GLU A 627 -3.85 27.41 13.40
CA GLU A 627 -2.58 26.73 13.10
C GLU A 627 -2.28 25.55 14.04
N ASN A 628 -3.34 24.90 14.55
CA ASN A 628 -3.23 23.82 15.52
C ASN A 628 -2.95 22.48 14.79
N PRO A 629 -1.92 21.71 15.22
CA PRO A 629 -1.54 20.45 14.60
C PRO A 629 -2.62 19.40 14.48
N ILE A 630 -3.63 19.43 15.35
CA ILE A 630 -4.76 18.51 15.29
C ILE A 630 -5.44 18.56 13.91
N GLN A 631 -5.36 19.69 13.19
CA GLN A 631 -5.88 19.80 11.82
C GLN A 631 -5.24 18.79 10.85
N GLU A 632 -3.96 18.43 11.02
CA GLU A 632 -3.31 17.39 10.21
C GLU A 632 -3.88 16.01 10.56
N VAL A 633 -4.21 15.74 11.83
CA VAL A 633 -4.86 14.48 12.21
C VAL A 633 -6.29 14.44 11.66
N TYR A 634 -7.07 15.52 11.72
CA TYR A 634 -8.37 15.61 11.06
C TYR A 634 -8.26 15.36 9.54
N LYS A 635 -7.28 15.96 8.88
CA LYS A 635 -7.02 15.76 7.44
C LYS A 635 -6.73 14.29 7.14
N LEU A 636 -5.95 13.62 7.99
CA LEU A 636 -5.69 12.19 7.88
C LEU A 636 -6.97 11.37 8.05
N PHE A 637 -7.81 11.66 9.05
CA PHE A 637 -9.11 10.99 9.23
C PHE A 637 -10.02 11.15 8.01
N LEU A 638 -10.13 12.38 7.50
CA LEU A 638 -10.93 12.70 6.31
C LEU A 638 -10.44 11.92 5.07
N ASN A 639 -9.12 11.80 4.88
CA ASN A 639 -8.54 11.11 3.72
C ASN A 639 -8.54 9.58 3.87
N SER A 640 -8.38 9.06 5.08
CA SER A 640 -8.30 7.63 5.37
C SER A 640 -9.66 6.96 5.56
N GLY A 641 -10.74 7.73 5.72
CA GLY A 641 -12.12 7.24 5.84
C GLY A 641 -12.53 6.25 4.74
N TYR A 642 -12.29 6.65 3.49
CA TYR A 642 -12.47 5.78 2.32
C TYR A 642 -11.68 4.47 2.44
N GLY A 643 -10.39 4.58 2.76
CA GLY A 643 -9.50 3.41 2.86
C GLY A 643 -9.99 2.43 3.93
N ALA A 644 -10.50 2.94 5.06
CA ALA A 644 -11.08 2.13 6.12
C ALA A 644 -12.33 1.36 5.65
N LEU A 645 -13.24 2.03 4.95
CA LEU A 645 -14.46 1.41 4.41
C LEU A 645 -14.18 0.46 3.23
N ALA A 646 -13.11 0.69 2.45
CA ALA A 646 -12.75 -0.14 1.29
C ALA A 646 -11.89 -1.36 1.65
N CYS A 647 -11.17 -1.33 2.77
CA CYS A 647 -10.25 -2.40 3.17
C CYS A 647 -11.01 -3.60 3.74
N ARG A 648 -10.97 -4.75 3.06
CA ARG A 648 -11.64 -5.99 3.49
C ARG A 648 -11.18 -6.52 4.85
N TYR A 649 -9.98 -6.13 5.29
CA TYR A 649 -9.39 -6.59 6.54
C TYR A 649 -9.79 -5.75 7.76
N LEU A 650 -10.48 -4.62 7.54
CA LEU A 650 -10.94 -3.74 8.62
C LEU A 650 -12.41 -4.01 8.92
N ALA A 651 -12.78 -3.98 10.20
CA ALA A 651 -14.10 -4.38 10.67
C ALA A 651 -15.25 -3.48 10.19
N VAL A 652 -14.94 -2.26 9.74
CA VAL A 652 -15.91 -1.28 9.20
C VAL A 652 -16.06 -1.35 7.68
N ASN A 653 -15.46 -2.35 7.03
CA ASN A 653 -15.57 -2.53 5.59
C ASN A 653 -17.02 -2.47 5.11
N ASN A 654 -17.29 -1.72 4.06
CA ASN A 654 -18.61 -1.67 3.44
C ASN A 654 -18.44 -1.48 1.93
N LEU A 655 -18.63 -2.56 1.18
CA LEU A 655 -18.34 -2.60 -0.25
C LEU A 655 -19.21 -1.64 -1.06
N LEU A 656 -20.48 -1.49 -0.66
CA LEU A 656 -21.43 -0.59 -1.30
C LEU A 656 -20.96 0.86 -1.14
N ALA A 657 -20.72 1.29 0.10
CA ALA A 657 -20.18 2.61 0.42
C ALA A 657 -18.83 2.87 -0.28
N ALA A 658 -17.90 1.91 -0.23
CA ALA A 658 -16.60 2.04 -0.87
C ALA A 658 -16.70 2.31 -2.37
N ASN A 659 -17.59 1.62 -3.07
CA ASN A 659 -17.83 1.85 -4.50
C ASN A 659 -18.54 3.18 -4.78
N GLN A 660 -19.42 3.66 -3.89
CA GLN A 660 -19.99 5.02 -4.02
C GLN A 660 -18.89 6.09 -3.88
N ILE A 661 -17.95 5.89 -2.96
CA ILE A 661 -16.88 6.84 -2.66
C ILE A 661 -15.88 6.96 -3.81
N THR A 662 -15.65 5.90 -4.60
CA THR A 662 -14.74 5.97 -5.76
C THR A 662 -15.43 6.31 -7.07
N ALA A 663 -16.69 5.89 -7.26
CA ALA A 663 -17.45 6.17 -8.47
C ALA A 663 -17.81 7.66 -8.62
N SER A 664 -18.18 8.35 -7.52
CA SER A 664 -18.47 9.78 -7.59
C SER A 664 -17.27 10.62 -8.06
N PRO A 665 -16.08 10.53 -7.45
CA PRO A 665 -14.89 11.21 -7.95
C PRO A 665 -14.61 10.90 -9.41
N ARG A 666 -14.78 9.64 -9.82
CA ARG A 666 -14.57 9.22 -11.21
C ARG A 666 -15.51 9.95 -12.17
N ALA A 667 -16.79 10.03 -11.81
CA ALA A 667 -17.80 10.76 -12.55
C ALA A 667 -17.42 12.25 -12.70
N THR A 668 -17.14 12.94 -11.60
CA THR A 668 -16.79 14.37 -11.64
C THR A 668 -15.45 14.65 -12.34
N ALA A 669 -14.43 13.82 -12.12
CA ALA A 669 -13.15 13.95 -12.81
C ALA A 669 -13.31 13.76 -14.33
N TRP A 670 -14.21 12.87 -14.77
CA TRP A 670 -14.55 12.72 -16.18
C TRP A 670 -15.24 13.96 -16.75
N LEU A 671 -16.17 14.57 -16.00
CA LEU A 671 -16.81 15.84 -16.40
C LEU A 671 -15.75 16.95 -16.53
N MET A 672 -14.91 17.12 -15.51
CA MET A 672 -13.84 18.12 -15.48
C MET A 672 -12.84 17.94 -16.62
N LEU A 673 -12.36 16.71 -16.83
CA LEU A 673 -11.44 16.37 -17.92
C LEU A 673 -11.98 16.78 -19.29
N ASN A 674 -13.25 16.51 -19.55
CA ASN A 674 -13.90 16.86 -20.82
C ASN A 674 -14.23 18.34 -20.93
N ALA A 675 -14.67 19.00 -19.85
CA ALA A 675 -14.98 20.43 -19.88
C ALA A 675 -13.71 21.28 -20.10
N LEU A 676 -12.54 20.78 -19.74
CA LEU A 676 -11.25 21.49 -19.89
C LEU A 676 -10.44 21.04 -21.12
N ASN A 677 -10.93 20.10 -21.93
CA ASN A 677 -10.12 19.41 -22.94
C ASN A 677 -8.79 18.91 -22.34
N GLY A 678 -8.86 18.42 -21.11
CA GLY A 678 -7.69 17.96 -20.37
C GLY A 678 -7.10 16.70 -20.98
N PHE A 679 -5.81 16.49 -20.77
CA PHE A 679 -5.04 15.46 -21.46
C PHE A 679 -4.48 14.38 -20.52
N GLN A 680 -4.51 14.61 -19.21
CA GLN A 680 -4.11 13.65 -18.20
C GLN A 680 -5.07 13.77 -17.01
N VAL A 681 -5.65 12.66 -16.57
CA VAL A 681 -6.55 12.61 -15.40
C VAL A 681 -6.01 11.66 -14.34
N ILE A 682 -6.17 12.04 -13.08
CA ILE A 682 -5.63 11.33 -11.93
C ILE A 682 -6.61 11.32 -10.75
N THR A 683 -7.67 10.51 -10.82
CA THR A 683 -8.72 10.33 -9.80
C THR A 683 -9.49 11.58 -9.41
N ASP A 684 -8.81 12.57 -8.83
CA ASP A 684 -9.34 13.81 -8.33
C ASP A 684 -8.91 15.06 -9.12
N GLY A 685 -7.92 14.92 -10.00
CA GLY A 685 -7.36 16.03 -10.77
C GLY A 685 -7.22 15.79 -12.27
N CYS A 686 -7.06 16.87 -13.04
CA CYS A 686 -6.63 16.80 -14.42
C CYS A 686 -5.75 17.97 -14.86
N THR A 687 -4.83 17.68 -15.78
CA THR A 687 -4.01 18.70 -16.43
C THR A 687 -4.58 19.07 -17.79
N TYR A 688 -4.49 20.35 -18.15
CA TYR A 688 -5.07 20.92 -19.37
C TYR A 688 -4.24 22.11 -19.86
N ASN A 689 -4.54 22.57 -21.08
CA ASN A 689 -3.99 23.81 -21.64
C ASN A 689 -5.11 24.86 -21.68
N TRP A 690 -4.89 26.00 -21.03
CA TRP A 690 -5.79 27.15 -20.97
C TRP A 690 -6.20 27.66 -22.35
N GLU A 691 -5.29 27.61 -23.33
CA GLU A 691 -5.51 28.04 -24.72
C GLU A 691 -6.43 27.09 -25.51
N SER A 692 -6.77 25.94 -24.94
CA SER A 692 -7.55 24.88 -25.59
C SER A 692 -8.83 24.49 -24.86
N VAL A 693 -9.24 25.29 -23.86
CA VAL A 693 -10.50 25.12 -23.15
C VAL A 693 -11.67 25.37 -24.13
N PRO A 694 -12.64 24.45 -24.25
CA PRO A 694 -13.74 24.50 -25.23
C PRO A 694 -14.86 25.49 -24.85
N ILE A 695 -14.53 26.76 -24.66
CA ILE A 695 -15.48 27.82 -24.28
C ILE A 695 -16.56 27.98 -25.36
N GLY A 696 -17.83 28.01 -24.95
CA GLY A 696 -18.98 28.19 -25.85
C GLY A 696 -19.35 26.97 -26.70
N LEU A 697 -18.60 25.87 -26.61
CA LEU A 697 -18.93 24.61 -27.26
C LEU A 697 -19.87 23.77 -26.38
N LYS A 698 -20.68 22.91 -27.02
CA LYS A 698 -21.55 21.95 -26.34
C LYS A 698 -20.98 20.54 -26.51
N PHE A 699 -20.95 19.77 -25.42
CA PHE A 699 -20.35 18.44 -25.37
C PHE A 699 -20.95 17.48 -26.39
N LYS A 700 -22.29 17.41 -26.49
CA LYS A 700 -22.99 16.53 -27.46
C LYS A 700 -22.59 16.86 -28.90
N ASN A 701 -22.62 18.14 -29.29
CA ASN A 701 -22.25 18.59 -30.64
C ASN A 701 -20.78 18.25 -30.97
N LEU A 702 -19.91 18.37 -29.97
CA LEU A 702 -18.49 18.03 -30.12
C LEU A 702 -18.30 16.52 -30.33
N LEU A 703 -19.04 15.67 -29.61
CA LEU A 703 -18.97 14.22 -29.80
C LEU A 703 -19.59 13.76 -31.11
N GLU A 704 -20.65 14.40 -31.58
CA GLU A 704 -21.27 14.10 -32.87
C GLU A 704 -20.32 14.40 -34.04
N SER A 705 -19.57 15.50 -33.95
CA SER A 705 -18.59 15.88 -34.98
C SER A 705 -17.25 15.17 -34.83
N ASN A 706 -16.82 14.89 -33.60
CA ASN A 706 -15.53 14.26 -33.30
C ASN A 706 -15.61 13.31 -32.09
N PRO A 707 -16.03 12.04 -32.28
CA PRO A 707 -16.06 11.04 -31.22
C PRO A 707 -14.71 10.82 -30.52
N ASN A 708 -13.59 11.06 -31.23
CA ASN A 708 -12.25 10.86 -30.68
C ASN A 708 -11.88 11.90 -29.60
N TYR A 709 -12.70 12.94 -29.40
CA TYR A 709 -12.55 13.90 -28.30
C TYR A 709 -12.39 13.24 -26.92
N LEU A 710 -13.05 12.09 -26.69
CA LEU A 710 -12.97 11.38 -25.41
C LEU A 710 -11.63 10.67 -25.17
N ILE A 711 -10.92 10.30 -26.24
CA ILE A 711 -9.74 9.42 -26.17
C ILE A 711 -8.43 10.15 -26.50
N ASP A 712 -8.48 11.22 -27.29
CA ASP A 712 -7.32 11.99 -27.75
C ASP A 712 -7.47 13.48 -27.39
N TYR A 713 -6.37 14.08 -26.92
CA TYR A 713 -6.28 15.52 -26.68
C TYR A 713 -6.43 16.32 -27.99
N GLN A 714 -7.19 17.41 -27.97
CA GLN A 714 -7.47 18.23 -29.16
C GLN A 714 -6.81 19.62 -29.07
N PRO A 715 -5.52 19.77 -29.44
CA PRO A 715 -4.81 21.06 -29.37
C PRO A 715 -5.33 22.13 -30.35
N ASN A 716 -6.15 21.73 -31.33
CA ASN A 716 -6.71 22.63 -32.34
C ASN A 716 -7.95 23.40 -31.83
N ILE A 717 -8.54 22.98 -30.71
CA ILE A 717 -9.55 23.80 -30.03
C ILE A 717 -8.84 25.05 -29.52
N LYS A 718 -9.40 26.23 -29.82
CA LYS A 718 -8.87 27.52 -29.40
C LYS A 718 -9.83 28.15 -28.40
N SER A 719 -9.29 28.58 -27.26
CA SER A 719 -10.00 29.41 -26.28
C SER A 719 -9.64 30.88 -26.53
N ASN A 720 -10.56 31.78 -26.17
CA ASN A 720 -10.30 33.22 -26.11
C ASN A 720 -9.98 33.67 -24.67
N LEU A 721 -9.54 32.74 -23.81
CA LEU A 721 -9.22 33.04 -22.42
C LEU A 721 -7.88 33.77 -22.33
N VAL A 722 -7.85 34.86 -21.57
CA VAL A 722 -6.62 35.60 -21.25
C VAL A 722 -6.27 35.29 -19.78
N ILE A 723 -5.42 34.29 -19.57
CA ILE A 723 -5.08 33.78 -18.24
C ILE A 723 -3.59 33.98 -17.96
N ASN A 724 -3.29 34.35 -16.73
CA ASN A 724 -1.95 34.41 -16.16
C ASN A 724 -2.01 33.96 -14.68
N ASN A 725 -0.86 33.98 -13.99
CA ASN A 725 -0.79 33.50 -12.62
C ASN A 725 -1.69 34.27 -11.64
N ASN A 726 -1.96 35.55 -11.91
CA ASN A 726 -2.70 36.41 -10.99
C ASN A 726 -4.22 36.23 -11.08
N ASN A 727 -4.74 35.78 -12.23
CA ASN A 727 -6.20 35.65 -12.46
C ASN A 727 -6.68 34.20 -12.68
N ALA A 728 -5.77 33.22 -12.77
CA ALA A 728 -6.13 31.83 -13.06
C ALA A 728 -7.08 31.23 -12.02
N GLN A 729 -6.80 31.38 -10.73
CA GLN A 729 -7.64 30.85 -9.65
C GLN A 729 -8.97 31.61 -9.53
N GLU A 730 -8.98 32.92 -9.80
CA GLU A 730 -10.20 33.74 -9.85
C GLU A 730 -11.15 33.22 -10.93
N TRP A 731 -10.63 32.95 -12.13
CA TRP A 731 -11.45 32.36 -13.20
C TRP A 731 -12.05 31.01 -12.80
N ILE A 732 -11.29 30.14 -12.13
CA ILE A 732 -11.79 28.86 -11.62
C ILE A 732 -12.93 29.06 -10.62
N ASN A 733 -12.76 29.96 -9.66
CA ASN A 733 -13.77 30.23 -8.64
C ASN A 733 -15.06 30.80 -9.23
N ASP A 734 -14.93 31.72 -10.17
CA ASP A 734 -16.05 32.56 -10.62
C ASP A 734 -16.74 31.99 -11.87
N ASN A 735 -16.03 31.24 -12.72
CA ASN A 735 -16.50 30.89 -14.06
C ASN A 735 -16.51 29.39 -14.36
N PHE A 736 -15.67 28.58 -13.72
CA PHE A 736 -15.50 27.18 -14.14
C PHE A 736 -16.76 26.34 -13.99
N LYS A 737 -17.49 26.47 -12.87
CA LYS A 737 -18.76 25.74 -12.65
C LYS A 737 -19.81 26.11 -13.70
N GLN A 738 -19.94 27.39 -14.00
CA GLN A 738 -20.84 27.88 -15.04
C GLN A 738 -20.44 27.33 -16.43
N HIS A 739 -19.15 27.37 -16.78
CA HIS A 739 -18.64 26.77 -18.00
C HIS A 739 -18.93 25.26 -18.06
N LEU A 740 -18.74 24.53 -16.96
CA LEU A 740 -19.06 23.10 -16.89
C LEU A 740 -20.56 22.85 -17.12
N HIS A 741 -21.44 23.65 -16.52
CA HIS A 741 -22.88 23.58 -16.74
C HIS A 741 -23.25 23.87 -18.19
N ASP A 742 -22.71 24.94 -18.76
CA ASP A 742 -22.97 25.34 -20.14
C ASP A 742 -22.44 24.29 -21.12
N PHE A 743 -21.25 23.77 -20.91
CA PHE A 743 -20.63 22.77 -21.79
C PHE A 743 -21.48 21.49 -21.86
N TYR A 744 -22.02 21.04 -20.73
CA TYR A 744 -22.86 19.84 -20.65
C TYR A 744 -24.36 20.08 -20.85
N GLY A 745 -24.82 21.34 -20.76
CA GLY A 745 -26.24 21.67 -20.77
C GLY A 745 -26.99 21.14 -19.55
N ILE A 746 -26.36 21.22 -18.37
CA ILE A 746 -26.91 20.73 -17.08
C ILE A 746 -27.23 21.87 -16.14
N ASP A 747 -28.10 21.63 -15.17
CA ASP A 747 -28.47 22.62 -14.15
C ASP A 747 -27.58 22.58 -12.89
N VAL A 748 -27.79 23.56 -12.01
CA VAL A 748 -27.11 23.72 -10.72
C VAL A 748 -27.42 22.60 -9.70
N ASN A 749 -28.40 21.75 -9.98
CA ASN A 749 -28.75 20.59 -9.14
C ASN A 749 -28.13 19.29 -9.66
N HIS A 750 -27.46 19.31 -10.82
CA HIS A 750 -26.77 18.12 -11.34
C HIS A 750 -25.68 17.68 -10.37
N ILE A 751 -25.94 16.59 -9.65
CA ILE A 751 -25.20 16.21 -8.44
C ILE A 751 -23.69 16.06 -8.71
N PRO A 752 -23.23 15.26 -9.70
CA PRO A 752 -21.79 15.11 -9.96
C PRO A 752 -21.09 16.41 -10.36
N GLY A 753 -21.81 17.35 -11.01
CA GLY A 753 -21.24 18.63 -11.46
C GLY A 753 -21.13 19.68 -10.35
N ASN A 754 -21.89 19.54 -9.27
CA ASN A 754 -22.00 20.54 -8.20
C ASN A 754 -21.47 20.09 -6.84
N ARG A 755 -21.13 18.80 -6.69
CA ARG A 755 -20.68 18.23 -5.40
C ARG A 755 -19.35 18.79 -4.89
N TYR A 756 -18.45 19.22 -5.78
CA TYR A 756 -17.07 19.55 -5.43
C TYR A 756 -16.75 21.02 -5.67
N GLU A 757 -15.83 21.53 -4.85
CA GLU A 757 -15.06 22.73 -5.16
C GLU A 757 -13.80 22.36 -5.94
N TYR A 758 -13.24 23.32 -6.67
CA TYR A 758 -12.11 23.13 -7.57
C TYR A 758 -10.96 24.09 -7.22
N GLU A 759 -9.74 23.59 -7.21
CA GLU A 759 -8.55 24.34 -6.79
C GLU A 759 -7.38 24.02 -7.74
N LEU A 760 -6.68 25.06 -8.19
CA LEU A 760 -5.44 24.87 -8.97
C LEU A 760 -4.31 24.43 -8.05
N LYS A 761 -3.45 23.53 -8.54
CA LYS A 761 -2.27 23.13 -7.80
C LYS A 761 -1.16 24.15 -7.91
N ASP A 762 -0.67 24.59 -6.75
CA ASP A 762 0.63 25.22 -6.65
C ASP A 762 1.73 24.22 -7.05
N GLU A 763 2.51 24.61 -8.04
CA GLU A 763 3.78 23.99 -8.40
C GLU A 763 4.93 24.87 -7.91
N LYS A 764 5.94 24.23 -7.29
CA LYS A 764 7.14 24.93 -6.80
C LYS A 764 8.32 24.66 -7.74
N PHE A 765 8.78 25.69 -8.44
CA PHE A 765 9.98 25.69 -9.27
C PHE A 765 11.03 26.59 -8.60
N ASN A 766 12.19 26.04 -8.23
CA ASN A 766 13.14 26.68 -7.31
C ASN A 766 12.44 27.22 -6.05
N ASP A 767 12.55 28.51 -5.75
CA ASP A 767 11.86 29.18 -4.64
C ASP A 767 10.57 29.87 -5.02
N VAL A 768 10.15 29.73 -6.28
CA VAL A 768 8.94 30.36 -6.82
C VAL A 768 7.78 29.36 -6.83
N LYS A 769 6.60 29.81 -6.39
CA LYS A 769 5.34 29.05 -6.49
C LYS A 769 4.48 29.63 -7.61
N THR A 770 3.88 28.77 -8.42
CA THR A 770 3.03 29.15 -9.56
C THR A 770 1.96 28.09 -9.78
N VAL A 771 0.78 28.50 -10.25
CA VAL A 771 -0.31 27.58 -10.64
C VAL A 771 -0.26 27.22 -12.13
N ILE A 772 0.63 27.88 -12.87
CA ILE A 772 0.86 27.71 -14.30
C ILE A 772 2.22 27.07 -14.56
N TYR A 773 2.29 26.24 -15.60
CA TYR A 773 3.53 25.69 -16.15
C TYR A 773 3.47 25.64 -17.68
N THR A 774 4.62 25.50 -18.36
CA THR A 774 4.69 25.63 -19.84
C THR A 774 5.04 24.35 -20.60
N ASP A 775 5.53 23.34 -19.89
CA ASP A 775 5.94 22.06 -20.47
C ASP A 775 5.30 20.89 -19.70
N PHE A 776 4.78 19.90 -20.44
CA PHE A 776 4.27 18.65 -19.89
C PHE A 776 4.78 17.44 -20.68
N ILE A 777 5.30 16.44 -19.97
CA ILE A 777 5.85 15.23 -20.58
C ILE A 777 5.13 14.01 -20.02
N ASN A 778 4.48 13.23 -20.88
CA ASN A 778 3.68 12.06 -20.51
C ASN A 778 4.47 10.75 -20.60
N THR A 779 4.73 10.12 -19.45
CA THR A 779 5.46 8.84 -19.36
C THR A 779 4.55 7.66 -19.00
N GLY A 780 3.30 7.94 -18.61
CA GLY A 780 2.24 6.98 -18.32
C GLY A 780 0.98 7.67 -17.79
N SER A 781 -0.06 6.90 -17.50
CA SER A 781 -1.29 7.47 -16.89
C SER A 781 -1.07 7.98 -15.47
N GLY A 782 -0.09 7.47 -14.73
CA GLY A 782 0.24 7.96 -13.38
C GLY A 782 1.55 8.75 -13.30
N ASN A 783 2.30 8.82 -14.41
CA ASN A 783 3.67 9.32 -14.42
C ASN A 783 3.84 10.38 -15.51
N TYR A 784 4.17 11.59 -15.08
CA TYR A 784 4.40 12.72 -15.99
C TYR A 784 5.36 13.71 -15.35
N SER A 785 5.92 14.60 -16.18
CA SER A 785 6.71 15.76 -15.76
C SER A 785 6.00 17.05 -16.12
N LYS A 786 6.18 18.07 -15.27
CA LYS A 786 5.82 19.46 -15.55
C LYS A 786 7.10 20.29 -15.56
N GLY A 787 7.17 21.34 -16.38
CA GLY A 787 8.34 22.20 -16.50
C GLY A 787 7.99 23.62 -16.92
N LEU A 788 8.95 24.52 -16.75
CA LEU A 788 8.97 25.88 -17.27
C LEU A 788 10.13 25.96 -18.27
N ASN A 789 9.86 26.00 -19.57
CA ASN A 789 10.90 25.94 -20.60
C ASN A 789 10.79 27.08 -21.60
N GLY A 790 11.84 27.90 -21.68
CA GLY A 790 12.11 28.79 -22.81
C GLY A 790 11.25 30.05 -22.90
N GLU A 791 10.48 30.38 -21.87
CA GLU A 791 9.72 31.63 -21.77
C GLU A 791 9.94 32.22 -20.38
N SER A 792 10.14 33.53 -20.34
CA SER A 792 10.12 34.27 -19.09
C SER A 792 8.69 34.26 -18.54
N VAL A 793 8.51 33.87 -17.29
CA VAL A 793 7.19 33.88 -16.66
C VAL A 793 7.09 35.10 -15.76
N LEU A 794 6.06 35.91 -16.01
CA LEU A 794 5.73 37.03 -15.14
C LEU A 794 4.96 36.50 -13.92
N ILE A 795 5.55 36.66 -12.73
CA ILE A 795 4.95 36.28 -11.44
C ILE A 795 4.96 37.52 -10.56
N ASP A 796 3.78 37.99 -10.15
CA ASP A 796 3.62 39.22 -9.38
C ASP A 796 4.30 40.46 -10.00
N GLY A 797 4.28 40.55 -11.34
CA GLY A 797 4.91 41.65 -12.08
C GLY A 797 6.43 41.56 -12.20
N THR A 798 7.06 40.52 -11.64
CA THR A 798 8.49 40.23 -11.80
C THR A 798 8.68 39.19 -12.89
N GLU A 799 9.54 39.48 -13.86
CA GLU A 799 9.90 38.56 -14.94
C GLU A 799 11.01 37.62 -14.48
N TYR A 800 10.74 36.31 -14.47
CA TYR A 800 11.71 35.29 -14.12
C TYR A 800 12.15 34.55 -15.39
N ASP A 801 13.45 34.54 -15.67
CA ASP A 801 14.03 33.77 -16.77
C ASP A 801 14.35 32.35 -16.31
N PHE A 802 13.62 31.39 -16.89
CA PHE A 802 13.79 29.95 -16.64
C PHE A 802 14.47 29.25 -17.84
N THR A 803 15.17 29.98 -18.71
CA THR A 803 15.98 29.36 -19.76
C THR A 803 16.93 28.31 -19.14
N ASP A 804 16.86 27.09 -19.68
CA ASP A 804 17.58 25.91 -19.21
C ASP A 804 17.19 25.31 -17.83
N GLU A 805 16.10 25.76 -17.21
CA GLU A 805 15.62 25.21 -15.93
C GLU A 805 14.56 24.12 -16.04
N PHE A 806 15.00 22.86 -16.09
CA PHE A 806 14.14 21.69 -15.85
C PHE A 806 14.37 21.12 -14.45
N LYS A 807 13.66 21.59 -13.42
CA LYS A 807 13.67 20.91 -12.10
C LYS A 807 12.34 20.89 -11.36
N LYS A 808 11.62 19.78 -11.56
CA LYS A 808 11.01 18.85 -10.56
C LYS A 808 9.87 18.10 -11.25
N VAL A 809 10.13 16.89 -11.72
CA VAL A 809 9.10 16.00 -12.28
C VAL A 809 8.12 15.62 -11.18
N LYS A 810 6.85 15.94 -11.35
CA LYS A 810 5.75 15.42 -10.52
C LYS A 810 5.38 14.00 -10.98
N ALA A 811 6.30 13.05 -10.90
CA ALA A 811 6.02 11.64 -11.16
C ALA A 811 5.47 11.02 -9.88
N ARG A 812 4.20 10.57 -9.86
CA ARG A 812 3.58 9.97 -8.65
C ARG A 812 4.36 8.75 -8.12
N SER A 813 5.15 8.09 -8.96
CA SER A 813 6.02 6.97 -8.57
C SER A 813 7.47 7.37 -8.24
N PHE A 814 7.83 8.64 -8.36
CA PHE A 814 9.17 9.14 -8.04
C PHE A 814 9.16 9.95 -6.75
N LYS A 815 9.67 9.35 -5.68
CA LYS A 815 9.90 10.01 -4.39
C LYS A 815 11.40 10.10 -4.18
N GLY A 816 12.04 11.05 -4.84
CA GLY A 816 13.49 11.28 -4.71
C GLY A 816 13.93 12.52 -5.45
N GLU A 817 15.03 13.12 -4.99
CA GLU A 817 15.68 14.24 -5.67
C GLU A 817 16.57 13.79 -6.84
N ASN A 818 16.43 12.54 -7.31
CA ASN A 818 17.35 11.96 -8.28
C ASN A 818 17.14 12.59 -9.68
N LYS A 819 17.81 13.73 -9.88
CA LYS A 819 17.91 14.49 -11.12
C LYS A 819 18.43 13.63 -12.27
N GLU A 820 19.18 12.56 -12.00
CA GLU A 820 19.74 11.67 -13.01
C GLU A 820 18.65 10.88 -13.74
N LEU A 821 17.58 10.42 -13.06
CA LEU A 821 16.49 9.71 -13.75
C LEU A 821 15.77 10.63 -14.74
N LEU A 822 15.48 11.86 -14.33
CA LEU A 822 14.83 12.85 -15.19
C LEU A 822 15.73 13.21 -16.37
N HIS A 823 17.00 13.50 -16.09
CA HIS A 823 17.97 13.81 -17.11
C HIS A 823 18.09 12.67 -18.12
N TRP A 824 18.19 11.44 -17.64
CA TRP A 824 18.17 10.21 -18.44
C TRP A 824 16.90 10.09 -19.31
N TYR A 825 15.74 10.45 -18.74
CA TYR A 825 14.45 10.46 -19.44
C TYR A 825 14.45 11.46 -20.61
N ILE A 826 14.78 12.72 -20.32
CA ILE A 826 14.84 13.82 -21.30
C ILE A 826 15.89 13.51 -22.37
N GLN A 827 17.08 13.03 -21.97
CA GLN A 827 18.15 12.67 -22.90
C GLN A 827 17.69 11.60 -23.89
N SER A 828 17.08 10.50 -23.43
CA SER A 828 16.66 9.45 -24.37
C SER A 828 15.52 9.91 -25.30
N LEU A 829 14.64 10.80 -24.85
CA LEU A 829 13.65 11.44 -25.72
C LEU A 829 14.33 12.36 -26.76
N SER A 830 15.29 13.18 -26.35
CA SER A 830 16.02 14.11 -27.23
C SER A 830 16.84 13.37 -28.31
N LYS A 831 17.46 12.24 -27.94
CA LYS A 831 18.16 11.32 -28.86
C LYS A 831 17.21 10.39 -29.62
N LYS A 832 15.91 10.57 -29.41
CA LYS A 832 14.82 9.78 -29.99
C LYS A 832 15.03 8.26 -29.88
N TYR A 833 15.62 7.83 -28.78
CA TYR A 833 15.96 6.44 -28.46
C TYR A 833 16.94 5.75 -29.42
N LEU A 834 17.68 6.50 -30.25
CA LEU A 834 18.77 5.94 -31.06
C LEU A 834 19.96 5.46 -30.20
N GLU A 835 20.18 6.13 -29.06
CA GLU A 835 21.20 5.80 -28.07
C GLU A 835 20.55 5.74 -26.67
N PRO A 836 19.89 4.62 -26.33
CA PRO A 836 19.31 4.48 -25.01
C PRO A 836 20.41 4.47 -23.94
N SER A 837 20.12 5.09 -22.82
CA SER A 837 21.08 5.23 -21.72
C SER A 837 20.81 4.21 -20.61
N ILE A 838 21.80 3.93 -19.75
CA ILE A 838 21.61 3.12 -18.54
C ILE A 838 21.23 4.07 -17.40
N TYR A 839 20.22 3.71 -16.62
CA TYR A 839 19.91 4.36 -15.35
C TYR A 839 20.23 3.42 -14.20
N SER A 840 20.85 3.95 -13.15
CA SER A 840 21.10 3.24 -11.91
C SER A 840 20.41 3.95 -10.74
N GLU A 841 19.95 3.16 -9.78
CA GLU A 841 19.47 3.68 -8.50
C GLU A 841 19.85 2.74 -7.37
N ASN A 842 20.21 3.29 -6.22
CA ASN A 842 20.38 2.50 -5.01
C ASN A 842 19.01 2.23 -4.40
N GLN A 843 18.64 0.96 -4.33
CA GLN A 843 17.42 0.51 -3.67
C GLN A 843 17.81 -0.19 -2.37
N ILE A 844 17.24 0.29 -1.27
CA ILE A 844 17.28 -0.40 0.02
C ILE A 844 16.41 -1.66 -0.06
N ILE A 845 16.97 -2.79 0.36
CA ILE A 845 16.29 -4.08 0.40
C ILE A 845 15.37 -4.09 1.62
N LYS A 846 14.07 -4.28 1.40
CA LYS A 846 13.06 -4.38 2.46
C LYS A 846 13.04 -5.79 3.02
N PHE A 847 12.56 -5.97 4.24
CA PHE A 847 12.48 -7.28 4.90
C PHE A 847 11.87 -8.38 4.01
N GLY A 848 10.65 -8.16 3.49
CA GLY A 848 9.98 -9.14 2.62
C GLY A 848 10.78 -9.55 1.38
N ASP A 849 11.42 -8.58 0.71
CA ASP A 849 12.28 -8.83 -0.45
C ASP A 849 13.59 -9.51 -0.04
N GLY A 850 14.06 -9.19 1.18
CA GLY A 850 15.26 -9.74 1.76
C GLY A 850 15.15 -11.23 2.07
N LYS A 851 13.97 -11.71 2.46
CA LYS A 851 13.73 -13.14 2.66
C LYS A 851 13.91 -13.93 1.36
N GLU A 852 13.24 -13.51 0.28
CA GLU A 852 13.38 -14.16 -1.03
C GLU A 852 14.84 -14.15 -1.53
N LEU A 853 15.54 -13.02 -1.31
CA LEU A 853 16.93 -12.89 -1.67
C LEU A 853 17.86 -13.78 -0.84
N ALA A 854 17.61 -13.88 0.48
CA ALA A 854 18.34 -14.77 1.37
C ALA A 854 18.17 -16.23 0.94
N THR A 855 16.94 -16.71 0.70
CA THR A 855 16.68 -18.08 0.22
C THR A 855 17.49 -18.39 -1.04
N LYS A 856 17.56 -17.44 -1.98
CA LYS A 856 18.34 -17.60 -3.21
C LYS A 856 19.83 -17.78 -2.93
N LEU A 857 20.40 -16.96 -2.04
CA LEU A 857 21.84 -16.92 -1.76
C LEU A 857 22.30 -18.07 -0.85
N LEU A 858 21.45 -18.51 0.09
CA LEU A 858 21.73 -19.60 1.05
C LEU A 858 21.98 -20.97 0.41
N SER A 859 21.56 -21.17 -0.84
CA SER A 859 21.92 -22.40 -1.57
C SER A 859 23.44 -22.58 -1.72
N LYS A 860 24.23 -21.49 -1.63
CA LYS A 860 25.68 -21.51 -1.88
C LYS A 860 26.54 -21.33 -0.63
N TYR A 861 25.97 -20.90 0.48
CA TYR A 861 26.67 -20.62 1.74
C TYR A 861 25.90 -21.21 2.91
N ASP A 862 26.62 -21.58 3.96
CA ASP A 862 25.99 -22.14 5.16
C ASP A 862 25.27 -21.06 5.97
N GLU A 863 25.84 -19.85 6.04
CA GLU A 863 25.32 -18.71 6.80
C GLU A 863 25.61 -17.40 6.01
N ILE A 864 24.67 -16.45 6.01
CA ILE A 864 24.83 -15.10 5.44
C ILE A 864 24.17 -14.04 6.30
N ALA A 865 24.65 -12.80 6.24
CA ALA A 865 23.87 -11.66 6.71
C ALA A 865 22.54 -11.59 5.97
N TYR A 866 21.46 -11.32 6.71
CA TYR A 866 20.15 -11.12 6.14
C TYR A 866 20.11 -9.77 5.42
N PRO A 867 19.68 -9.75 4.16
CA PRO A 867 19.91 -8.60 3.29
C PRO A 867 19.01 -7.40 3.57
N CYS A 868 18.09 -7.45 4.54
CA CYS A 868 17.25 -6.31 4.88
C CYS A 868 18.09 -5.09 5.32
N GLY A 869 17.70 -3.91 4.84
CA GLY A 869 18.40 -2.66 5.03
C GLY A 869 19.50 -2.41 4.01
N PHE A 870 20.24 -3.44 3.59
CA PHE A 870 21.34 -3.26 2.64
C PHE A 870 20.86 -2.59 1.34
N SER A 871 21.67 -1.67 0.83
CA SER A 871 21.42 -1.04 -0.47
C SER A 871 21.98 -1.89 -1.60
N LYS A 872 21.21 -2.02 -2.67
CA LYS A 872 21.65 -2.64 -3.92
C LYS A 872 21.46 -1.66 -5.06
N THR A 873 22.47 -1.54 -5.93
CA THR A 873 22.35 -0.72 -7.13
C THR A 873 21.58 -1.49 -8.21
N ASN A 874 20.43 -0.98 -8.58
CA ASN A 874 19.62 -1.52 -9.67
C ASN A 874 19.93 -0.76 -10.96
N TYR A 875 20.29 -1.50 -12.00
CA TYR A 875 20.52 -0.96 -13.34
C TYR A 875 19.34 -1.26 -14.25
N LYS A 876 18.88 -0.27 -15.02
CA LYS A 876 17.70 -0.37 -15.89
C LYS A 876 17.97 0.33 -17.23
N ILE A 877 17.26 -0.13 -18.27
CA ILE A 877 17.09 0.60 -19.53
C ILE A 877 15.67 1.16 -19.59
N MET A 878 15.45 2.23 -20.35
CA MET A 878 14.18 2.93 -20.33
C MET A 878 13.10 2.26 -21.18
N LYS A 879 11.90 2.18 -20.62
CA LYS A 879 10.66 1.94 -21.37
C LYS A 879 9.87 3.24 -21.40
N LEU A 880 9.90 3.95 -22.52
CA LEU A 880 9.17 5.19 -22.79
C LEU A 880 7.71 4.95 -23.20
N ILE A 881 7.41 3.77 -23.71
CA ILE A 881 6.13 3.32 -24.23
C ILE A 881 5.60 2.23 -23.31
N THR A 882 4.58 2.58 -22.53
CA THR A 882 3.95 1.67 -21.55
C THR A 882 2.47 1.50 -21.86
N ARG A 883 1.88 0.38 -21.42
CA ARG A 883 0.45 0.10 -21.55
C ARG A 883 -0.41 1.29 -21.11
N SER A 884 -0.04 1.92 -19.99
CA SER A 884 -0.82 2.97 -19.34
C SER A 884 -1.05 4.23 -20.18
N GLN A 885 -0.29 4.38 -21.27
CA GLN A 885 -0.41 5.53 -22.17
C GLN A 885 -1.54 5.35 -23.19
N PHE A 886 -2.07 4.13 -23.37
CA PHE A 886 -3.03 3.80 -24.41
C PHE A 886 -4.38 3.37 -23.84
N LEU A 887 -5.43 3.67 -24.60
CA LEU A 887 -6.78 3.17 -24.35
C LEU A 887 -7.12 2.09 -25.37
N PHE A 888 -7.19 0.85 -24.90
CA PHE A 888 -7.53 -0.29 -25.75
C PHE A 888 -9.03 -0.36 -26.00
N LYS A 889 -9.45 -0.84 -27.17
CA LYS A 889 -10.88 -1.02 -27.48
C LYS A 889 -11.45 -2.24 -26.78
N THR A 890 -10.69 -3.33 -26.74
CA THR A 890 -11.09 -4.63 -26.19
C THR A 890 -10.00 -5.25 -25.33
N GLU A 891 -10.37 -6.17 -24.44
CA GLU A 891 -9.44 -6.93 -23.61
C GLU A 891 -8.43 -7.71 -24.47
N LYS A 892 -8.88 -8.26 -25.60
CA LYS A 892 -8.01 -8.99 -26.52
C LYS A 892 -6.87 -8.13 -27.07
N GLN A 893 -7.13 -6.86 -27.38
CA GLN A 893 -6.07 -5.94 -27.82
C GLN A 893 -5.08 -5.66 -26.69
N LEU A 894 -5.59 -5.44 -25.47
CA LEU A 894 -4.76 -5.24 -24.28
C LEU A 894 -3.83 -6.45 -24.05
N ILE A 895 -4.38 -7.67 -24.02
CA ILE A 895 -3.59 -8.91 -23.83
C ILE A 895 -2.54 -9.08 -24.93
N ASN A 896 -2.89 -8.75 -26.17
CA ASN A 896 -1.93 -8.79 -27.28
C ASN A 896 -0.78 -7.79 -27.08
N PHE A 897 -1.07 -6.56 -26.62
CA PHE A 897 -0.03 -5.58 -26.29
C PHE A 897 0.91 -6.11 -25.20
N GLU A 898 0.36 -6.66 -24.11
CA GLU A 898 1.16 -7.22 -23.02
C GLU A 898 1.97 -8.45 -23.43
N THR A 899 1.42 -9.28 -24.32
CA THR A 899 2.13 -10.41 -24.91
C THR A 899 3.32 -9.94 -25.73
N ASN A 900 3.16 -8.89 -26.54
CA ASN A 900 4.27 -8.29 -27.28
C ASN A 900 5.31 -7.64 -26.36
N GLN A 901 4.88 -7.01 -25.26
CA GLN A 901 5.81 -6.47 -24.26
C GLN A 901 6.65 -7.59 -23.62
N LYS A 902 6.05 -8.73 -23.29
CA LYS A 902 6.78 -9.92 -22.81
C LYS A 902 7.76 -10.46 -23.86
N LYS A 903 7.36 -10.52 -25.13
CA LYS A 903 8.27 -10.92 -26.23
C LYS A 903 9.46 -9.97 -26.36
N LEU A 904 9.24 -8.65 -26.29
CA LEU A 904 10.32 -7.65 -26.32
C LEU A 904 11.28 -7.83 -25.15
N ASP A 905 10.77 -8.13 -23.94
CA ASP A 905 11.63 -8.44 -22.79
C ASP A 905 12.52 -9.66 -23.08
N GLU A 906 11.97 -10.69 -23.72
CA GLU A 906 12.69 -11.92 -24.08
C GLU A 906 13.70 -11.75 -25.24
N ILE A 907 13.52 -10.78 -26.14
CA ILE A 907 14.45 -10.51 -27.27
C ILE A 907 15.89 -10.35 -26.78
N SER A 908 16.10 -9.69 -25.63
CA SER A 908 17.43 -9.50 -25.05
C SER A 908 18.17 -10.81 -24.75
N LYS A 909 17.46 -11.91 -24.50
CA LYS A 909 18.04 -13.25 -24.22
C LYS A 909 18.63 -13.91 -25.47
N PHE A 910 18.12 -13.57 -26.65
CA PHE A 910 18.53 -14.21 -27.91
C PHE A 910 19.66 -13.47 -28.63
N ILE A 911 19.84 -12.18 -28.35
CA ILE A 911 20.89 -11.34 -28.95
C ILE A 911 22.27 -11.74 -28.41
N LEU A 912 22.38 -12.01 -27.11
CA LEU A 912 23.64 -12.31 -26.43
C LEU A 912 23.89 -13.82 -26.37
N LYS A 913 24.27 -14.40 -27.52
CA LYS A 913 24.59 -15.85 -27.64
C LYS A 913 25.77 -16.26 -26.75
N LYS A 914 25.89 -17.55 -26.45
CA LYS A 914 27.03 -18.12 -25.68
C LYS A 914 28.39 -17.65 -26.23
N SER A 915 28.55 -17.67 -27.56
CA SER A 915 29.78 -17.22 -28.23
C SER A 915 30.10 -15.74 -28.04
N PHE A 916 29.09 -14.88 -27.88
CA PHE A 916 29.30 -13.46 -27.57
C PHE A 916 29.95 -13.32 -26.19
N TRP A 917 29.43 -14.03 -25.18
CA TRP A 917 29.97 -13.98 -23.83
C TRP A 917 31.40 -14.53 -23.76
N GLN A 918 31.71 -15.59 -24.50
CA GLN A 918 33.08 -16.12 -24.59
C GLN A 918 34.10 -15.10 -25.12
N SER A 919 33.68 -14.23 -26.04
CA SER A 919 34.53 -13.15 -26.57
C SER A 919 34.54 -11.89 -25.70
N LEU A 920 33.73 -11.82 -24.64
CA LEU A 920 33.57 -10.62 -23.82
C LEU A 920 34.89 -10.16 -23.18
N PRO A 921 35.76 -11.03 -22.62
CA PRO A 921 37.04 -10.61 -22.04
C PRO A 921 37.93 -9.87 -23.04
N ASP A 922 37.97 -10.33 -24.30
CA ASP A 922 38.77 -9.70 -25.37
C ASP A 922 38.19 -8.37 -25.88
N ASN A 923 36.96 -8.02 -25.47
CA ASN A 923 36.23 -6.84 -25.92
C ASN A 923 35.79 -5.94 -24.75
N LEU A 924 36.52 -5.98 -23.62
CA LEU A 924 36.24 -5.16 -22.45
C LEU A 924 36.27 -3.65 -22.77
N ASP A 925 37.12 -3.23 -23.72
CA ASP A 925 37.20 -1.84 -24.20
C ASP A 925 35.84 -1.30 -24.67
N LYS A 926 34.98 -2.15 -25.25
CA LYS A 926 33.65 -1.76 -25.72
C LYS A 926 32.67 -1.46 -24.58
N LEU A 927 32.93 -1.94 -23.38
CA LEU A 927 32.09 -1.73 -22.19
C LEU A 927 32.52 -0.50 -21.37
N THR A 928 33.73 0.01 -21.57
CA THR A 928 34.28 1.15 -20.80
C THR A 928 33.42 2.41 -20.90
N GLN A 929 32.84 2.68 -22.08
CA GLN A 929 31.89 3.78 -22.30
C GLN A 929 30.61 3.70 -21.45
N TYR A 930 30.31 2.52 -20.89
CA TYR A 930 29.18 2.28 -19.99
C TYR A 930 29.62 2.10 -18.52
N GLY A 931 30.85 2.50 -18.19
CA GLY A 931 31.39 2.49 -16.83
C GLY A 931 31.93 1.15 -16.34
N ILE A 932 32.19 0.19 -17.24
CA ILE A 932 32.76 -1.11 -16.89
C ILE A 932 34.23 -1.15 -17.28
N ASN A 933 35.10 -1.10 -16.28
CA ASN A 933 36.55 -1.12 -16.46
C ASN A 933 37.18 -2.49 -16.20
N GLU A 934 36.43 -3.43 -15.62
CA GLU A 934 36.89 -4.78 -15.28
C GLU A 934 35.71 -5.78 -15.27
N LEU A 935 35.99 -7.08 -15.38
CA LEU A 935 35.01 -8.15 -15.20
C LEU A 935 35.29 -8.88 -13.88
N LEU A 936 34.29 -8.88 -12.98
CA LEU A 936 34.40 -9.51 -11.65
C LEU A 936 34.09 -11.02 -11.66
N LEU A 937 33.51 -11.54 -12.74
CA LEU A 937 33.04 -12.92 -12.86
C LEU A 937 33.48 -13.52 -14.20
N ASP A 938 33.48 -14.84 -14.28
CA ASP A 938 33.69 -15.56 -15.53
C ASP A 938 32.50 -15.35 -16.50
N TRP A 939 32.77 -15.44 -17.81
CA TRP A 939 31.78 -15.24 -18.86
C TRP A 939 30.61 -16.23 -18.77
N GLU A 940 30.83 -17.44 -18.24
CA GLU A 940 29.76 -18.43 -18.02
C GLU A 940 28.72 -17.91 -17.02
N CYS A 941 29.14 -17.21 -15.96
CA CYS A 941 28.25 -16.62 -14.98
C CYS A 941 27.38 -15.54 -15.63
N TYR A 942 27.97 -14.66 -16.44
CA TYR A 942 27.20 -13.62 -17.14
C TYR A 942 26.21 -14.22 -18.15
N TYR A 943 26.60 -15.26 -18.88
CA TYR A 943 25.72 -15.97 -19.80
C TYR A 943 24.51 -16.61 -19.09
N ASN A 944 24.75 -17.31 -17.98
CA ASN A 944 23.67 -17.91 -17.19
C ASN A 944 22.76 -16.84 -16.58
N PHE A 945 23.34 -15.75 -16.08
CA PHE A 945 22.58 -14.61 -15.56
C PHE A 945 21.68 -13.98 -16.64
N ALA A 946 22.20 -13.80 -17.86
CA ALA A 946 21.44 -13.25 -18.99
C ALA A 946 20.27 -14.14 -19.43
N LYS A 947 20.40 -15.46 -19.34
CA LYS A 947 19.31 -16.40 -19.64
C LYS A 947 18.13 -16.24 -18.69
N GLU A 948 18.41 -16.04 -17.41
CA GLU A 948 17.39 -15.90 -16.38
C GLU A 948 16.79 -14.49 -16.37
N LYS A 949 17.62 -13.46 -16.56
CA LYS A 949 17.22 -12.06 -16.35
C LYS A 949 17.18 -11.25 -17.66
N PRO A 950 16.00 -11.03 -18.26
CA PRO A 950 15.89 -10.12 -19.39
C PRO A 950 16.23 -8.67 -19.00
N ILE A 951 16.75 -7.91 -19.96
CA ILE A 951 17.16 -6.51 -19.74
C ILE A 951 15.97 -5.56 -19.81
N GLY A 952 14.91 -6.00 -20.51
CA GLY A 952 13.63 -5.33 -20.58
C GLY A 952 13.58 -4.28 -21.69
N LEU A 953 13.38 -4.71 -22.93
CA LEU A 953 13.23 -3.83 -24.10
C LEU A 953 11.76 -3.41 -24.24
N GLY A 954 11.50 -2.17 -24.61
CA GLY A 954 10.14 -1.71 -24.92
C GLY A 954 9.91 -1.51 -26.42
N PHE A 955 8.75 -0.94 -26.75
CA PHE A 955 8.34 -0.69 -28.14
C PHE A 955 9.17 0.39 -28.84
N GLU A 956 10.03 1.09 -28.10
CA GLU A 956 10.94 2.11 -28.62
C GLU A 956 11.95 1.53 -29.60
N LEU A 957 12.20 0.22 -29.57
CA LEU A 957 12.99 -0.46 -30.60
C LEU A 957 12.46 -0.16 -32.01
N LEU A 958 11.15 0.01 -32.16
CA LEU A 958 10.53 0.35 -33.44
C LEU A 958 11.01 1.70 -33.98
N ALA A 959 11.46 2.62 -33.12
CA ALA A 959 12.03 3.88 -33.56
C ALA A 959 13.30 3.69 -34.39
N LEU A 960 14.05 2.58 -34.20
CA LEU A 960 15.24 2.28 -35.01
C LEU A 960 14.92 1.99 -36.48
N ASN A 961 13.66 1.68 -36.81
CA ASN A 961 13.26 1.43 -38.19
C ASN A 961 13.08 2.76 -38.93
N ASN A 962 13.69 2.88 -40.10
CA ASN A 962 13.55 4.06 -40.98
C ASN A 962 12.08 4.41 -41.28
N SER A 963 11.17 3.43 -41.27
CA SER A 963 9.72 3.67 -41.45
C SER A 963 9.10 4.56 -40.37
N HIS A 964 9.70 4.60 -39.18
CA HIS A 964 9.23 5.39 -38.04
C HIS A 964 10.07 6.66 -37.80
N LYS A 965 10.94 7.02 -38.77
CA LYS A 965 11.76 8.26 -38.78
C LYS A 965 12.54 8.51 -37.48
N GLY A 966 12.92 7.46 -36.76
CA GLY A 966 13.61 7.62 -35.50
C GLY A 966 12.77 8.26 -34.39
N SER A 967 11.43 8.35 -34.45
CA SER A 967 10.65 9.15 -33.47
C SER A 967 9.75 8.32 -32.57
N ILE A 968 9.88 8.50 -31.24
CA ILE A 968 8.98 7.90 -30.24
C ILE A 968 7.53 8.34 -30.43
N ALA A 969 7.31 9.61 -30.80
CA ALA A 969 5.97 10.10 -31.09
C ALA A 969 5.36 9.34 -32.27
N SER A 970 6.13 9.09 -33.34
CA SER A 970 5.67 8.32 -34.50
C SER A 970 5.37 6.86 -34.16
N VAL A 971 6.16 6.23 -33.30
CA VAL A 971 5.87 4.87 -32.80
C VAL A 971 4.59 4.85 -31.97
N ARG A 972 4.39 5.82 -31.07
CA ARG A 972 3.15 5.92 -30.29
C ARG A 972 1.93 6.15 -31.17
N SER A 973 2.01 7.05 -32.15
CA SER A 973 0.95 7.28 -33.13
C SER A 973 0.62 6.00 -33.90
N PHE A 974 1.64 5.28 -34.38
CA PHE A 974 1.46 4.01 -35.06
C PHE A 974 0.72 3.00 -34.17
N ILE A 975 1.15 2.81 -32.92
CA ILE A 975 0.48 1.91 -31.97
C ILE A 975 -0.98 2.35 -31.73
N ALA A 976 -1.22 3.64 -31.49
CA ALA A 976 -2.56 4.18 -31.28
C ALA A 976 -3.47 3.97 -32.50
N ASP A 977 -2.96 4.20 -33.71
CA ASP A 977 -3.67 3.95 -34.96
C ASP A 977 -4.02 2.46 -35.10
N LYS A 978 -3.10 1.55 -34.75
CA LYS A 978 -3.36 0.10 -34.78
C LYS A 978 -4.34 -0.38 -33.71
N ILE A 979 -4.38 0.27 -32.55
CA ILE A 979 -5.45 0.03 -31.57
C ILE A 979 -6.79 0.52 -32.12
N ASN A 980 -6.79 1.63 -32.86
CA ASN A 980 -7.98 2.22 -33.45
C ASN A 980 -8.49 1.50 -34.70
N GLU A 981 -7.67 0.71 -35.39
CA GLU A 981 -8.14 -0.22 -36.41
C GLU A 981 -8.98 -1.35 -35.76
N ASN A 982 -10.26 -1.52 -36.16
CA ASN A 982 -11.18 -2.53 -35.59
C ASN A 982 -10.77 -4.01 -35.85
N LYS A 983 -9.52 -4.29 -36.22
CA LYS A 983 -9.00 -5.62 -36.52
C LYS A 983 -8.35 -6.21 -35.27
N SER A 984 -9.12 -6.95 -34.47
CA SER A 984 -8.61 -7.64 -33.27
C SER A 984 -7.63 -8.79 -33.59
N THR A 985 -7.58 -9.24 -34.84
CA THR A 985 -6.67 -10.28 -35.34
C THR A 985 -5.48 -9.61 -36.03
N GLY A 986 -4.31 -9.64 -35.41
CA GLY A 986 -3.05 -9.26 -36.06
C GLY A 986 -2.23 -8.17 -35.37
N PHE A 987 -2.63 -7.63 -34.21
CA PHE A 987 -1.82 -6.62 -33.51
C PHE A 987 -0.35 -7.04 -33.35
N ASN A 988 -0.09 -8.33 -33.03
CA ASN A 988 1.26 -8.88 -32.95
C ASN A 988 2.02 -8.92 -34.29
N ALA A 989 1.34 -9.33 -35.37
CA ALA A 989 1.95 -9.44 -36.70
C ALA A 989 2.23 -8.06 -37.31
N ILE A 990 1.38 -7.08 -37.01
CA ILE A 990 1.42 -5.72 -37.55
C ILE A 990 2.62 -4.92 -37.01
N LEU A 991 3.02 -5.15 -35.75
CA LEU A 991 4.20 -4.47 -35.19
C LEU A 991 5.52 -5.02 -35.77
N HIS A 992 5.50 -6.14 -36.50
CA HIS A 992 6.66 -6.76 -37.13
C HIS A 992 7.89 -6.88 -36.21
N LEU A 993 7.67 -7.21 -34.92
CA LEU A 993 8.73 -7.23 -33.91
C LEU A 993 9.93 -8.10 -34.31
N ASP A 994 9.67 -9.25 -34.96
CA ASP A 994 10.71 -10.17 -35.43
C ASP A 994 11.66 -9.53 -36.46
N ARG A 995 11.16 -8.62 -37.30
CA ARG A 995 12.01 -7.89 -38.28
C ARG A 995 12.91 -6.86 -37.59
N ASN A 996 12.48 -6.34 -36.46
CA ASN A 996 13.23 -5.36 -35.68
C ASN A 996 14.28 -6.03 -34.77
N PHE A 997 14.24 -7.36 -34.61
CA PHE A 997 15.25 -8.13 -33.89
C PHE A 997 16.67 -7.89 -34.42
N GLY A 998 16.83 -7.76 -35.75
CA GLY A 998 18.12 -7.45 -36.37
C GLY A 998 18.68 -6.09 -35.96
N LEU A 999 17.81 -5.08 -35.80
CA LEU A 999 18.20 -3.74 -35.34
C LEU A 999 18.58 -3.75 -33.85
N ALA A 1000 17.93 -4.60 -33.05
CA ALA A 1000 18.26 -4.74 -31.63
C ALA A 1000 19.71 -5.21 -31.39
N ASN A 1001 20.35 -5.88 -32.36
CA ASN A 1001 21.77 -6.23 -32.28
C ASN A 1001 22.69 -5.02 -32.16
N GLN A 1002 22.25 -3.82 -32.56
CA GLN A 1002 23.01 -2.58 -32.38
C GLN A 1002 23.19 -2.26 -30.89
N PHE A 1003 22.28 -2.70 -30.03
CA PHE A 1003 22.34 -2.54 -28.57
C PHE A 1003 23.10 -3.66 -27.85
N LYS A 1004 23.79 -4.57 -28.56
CA LYS A 1004 24.45 -5.74 -27.94
C LYS A 1004 25.40 -5.37 -26.79
N TRP A 1005 26.21 -4.31 -26.96
CA TRP A 1005 27.20 -3.90 -25.97
C TRP A 1005 26.54 -3.20 -24.78
N LEU A 1006 25.52 -2.38 -25.01
CA LEU A 1006 24.70 -1.79 -23.95
C LEU A 1006 24.02 -2.88 -23.12
N PHE A 1007 23.45 -3.88 -23.79
CA PHE A 1007 22.78 -5.00 -23.14
C PHE A 1007 23.75 -5.84 -22.30
N ALA A 1008 24.91 -6.18 -22.87
CA ALA A 1008 25.98 -6.83 -22.13
C ALA A 1008 26.38 -6.00 -20.91
N SER A 1009 26.53 -4.68 -21.07
CA SER A 1009 26.90 -3.78 -19.98
C SER A 1009 25.89 -3.80 -18.83
N ILE A 1010 24.58 -3.74 -19.12
CA ILE A 1010 23.54 -3.80 -18.09
C ILE A 1010 23.58 -5.14 -17.35
N ILE A 1011 23.77 -6.25 -18.05
CA ILE A 1011 23.88 -7.58 -17.41
C ILE A 1011 25.11 -7.66 -16.52
N VAL A 1012 26.26 -7.20 -17.01
CA VAL A 1012 27.52 -7.17 -16.25
C VAL A 1012 27.36 -6.29 -15.00
N LEU A 1013 26.81 -5.07 -15.12
CA LEU A 1013 26.55 -4.17 -13.99
C LEU A 1013 25.57 -4.78 -12.98
N LYS A 1014 24.49 -5.42 -13.43
CA LYS A 1014 23.55 -6.13 -12.55
C LYS A 1014 24.22 -7.30 -11.83
N ALA A 1015 25.00 -8.11 -12.55
CA ALA A 1015 25.72 -9.23 -11.97
C ALA A 1015 26.81 -8.77 -11.01
N HIS A 1016 27.52 -7.68 -11.31
CA HIS A 1016 28.44 -7.02 -10.39
C HIS A 1016 27.73 -6.53 -9.14
N SER A 1017 26.55 -5.92 -9.26
CA SER A 1017 25.79 -5.49 -8.07
C SER A 1017 25.29 -6.66 -7.23
N ASP A 1018 24.81 -7.75 -7.86
CA ASP A 1018 24.42 -8.97 -7.15
C ASP A 1018 25.63 -9.58 -6.43
N TYR A 1019 26.77 -9.69 -7.13
CA TYR A 1019 28.02 -10.23 -6.57
C TYR A 1019 28.57 -9.35 -5.44
N ARG A 1020 28.62 -8.03 -5.61
CA ARG A 1020 29.08 -7.10 -4.57
C ARG A 1020 28.19 -7.16 -3.34
N LEU A 1021 26.87 -7.23 -3.53
CA LEU A 1021 25.94 -7.42 -2.41
C LEU A 1021 26.20 -8.76 -1.73
N GLU A 1022 26.32 -9.86 -2.47
CA GLU A 1022 26.63 -11.19 -1.93
C GLU A 1022 27.94 -11.18 -1.12
N GLN A 1023 29.02 -10.62 -1.66
CA GLN A 1023 30.29 -10.46 -0.93
C GLN A 1023 30.14 -9.57 0.30
N GLN A 1024 29.36 -8.48 0.21
CA GLN A 1024 29.07 -7.65 1.37
C GLN A 1024 28.34 -8.43 2.46
N LEU A 1025 27.33 -9.24 2.12
CA LEU A 1025 26.58 -10.04 3.09
C LEU A 1025 27.47 -11.07 3.78
N VAL A 1026 28.30 -11.78 3.03
CA VAL A 1026 29.27 -12.75 3.59
C VAL A 1026 30.28 -12.05 4.49
N ASN A 1027 30.85 -10.94 4.04
CA ASN A 1027 31.83 -10.16 4.80
C ASN A 1027 31.25 -9.42 6.01
N SER A 1028 29.94 -9.50 6.25
CA SER A 1028 29.25 -8.84 7.37
C SER A 1028 28.69 -9.83 8.40
N ILE A 1029 28.92 -11.14 8.22
CA ILE A 1029 28.49 -12.20 9.17
C ILE A 1029 29.12 -12.01 10.56
N SER A 1030 30.33 -11.44 10.61
CA SER A 1030 31.03 -11.15 11.87
C SER A 1030 30.54 -9.89 12.58
N GLU A 1031 29.58 -9.16 12.01
CA GLU A 1031 29.01 -7.97 12.64
C GLU A 1031 27.94 -8.40 13.66
N PRO A 1032 28.10 -8.06 14.95
CA PRO A 1032 27.31 -8.66 16.02
C PRO A 1032 25.84 -8.20 16.05
N THR A 1033 25.56 -7.10 15.36
CA THR A 1033 24.23 -6.48 15.23
C THR A 1033 23.49 -6.93 13.98
N ILE A 1034 24.09 -7.73 13.11
CA ILE A 1034 23.47 -8.11 11.84
C ILE A 1034 22.73 -9.43 11.99
N PHE A 1035 21.44 -9.39 11.63
CA PHE A 1035 20.63 -10.58 11.52
C PHE A 1035 21.31 -11.58 10.58
N THR A 1036 21.61 -12.79 11.05
CA THR A 1036 22.26 -13.81 10.24
C THR A 1036 21.27 -14.94 9.96
N VAL A 1037 21.25 -15.44 8.74
CA VAL A 1037 20.38 -16.54 8.32
C VAL A 1037 21.22 -17.70 7.81
N ASN A 1038 20.76 -18.90 8.09
CA ASN A 1038 21.23 -20.15 7.52
C ASN A 1038 20.07 -20.86 6.80
N ARG A 1039 20.36 -22.01 6.18
CA ARG A 1039 19.36 -22.80 5.43
C ARG A 1039 18.15 -23.21 6.28
N ASP A 1040 18.36 -23.56 7.53
CA ASP A 1040 17.31 -24.09 8.42
C ASP A 1040 16.36 -23.00 8.93
N SER A 1041 16.85 -21.76 8.97
CA SER A 1041 16.15 -20.59 9.53
C SER A 1041 15.16 -19.91 8.57
N VAL A 1042 15.16 -20.26 7.27
CA VAL A 1042 14.35 -19.59 6.25
C VAL A 1042 13.13 -20.41 5.84
N VAL A 1043 12.02 -20.20 6.55
CA VAL A 1043 10.71 -20.78 6.21
C VAL A 1043 9.95 -19.98 5.14
N THR A 1044 9.27 -20.60 4.18
CA THR A 1044 8.48 -19.87 3.17
C THR A 1044 7.28 -19.15 3.79
N LEU A 1045 6.72 -18.15 3.08
CA LEU A 1045 5.52 -17.47 3.55
C LEU A 1045 4.32 -18.43 3.62
N SER A 1046 4.24 -19.43 2.74
CA SER A 1046 3.23 -20.50 2.77
C SER A 1046 3.39 -21.37 4.00
N GLU A 1047 4.61 -21.77 4.35
CA GLU A 1047 4.92 -22.49 5.60
C GLU A 1047 4.52 -21.68 6.84
N LEU A 1048 4.87 -20.39 6.90
CA LEU A 1048 4.49 -19.48 8.00
C LEU A 1048 2.97 -19.30 8.13
N LEU A 1049 2.25 -19.29 7.02
CA LEU A 1049 0.80 -19.15 7.00
C LEU A 1049 0.08 -20.48 7.26
N GLY A 1050 0.82 -21.59 7.46
CA GLY A 1050 0.26 -22.92 7.64
C GLY A 1050 -0.55 -23.40 6.43
N ILE A 1051 -0.28 -22.85 5.24
CA ILE A 1051 -0.90 -23.30 4.00
C ILE A 1051 -0.16 -24.56 3.61
N GLN A 1052 -0.68 -25.72 4.02
CA GLN A 1052 -0.18 -27.00 3.53
C GLN A 1052 -0.32 -27.02 2.00
N GLU A 1053 0.81 -26.97 1.30
CA GLU A 1053 0.85 -27.40 -0.09
C GLU A 1053 0.57 -28.90 -0.07
N HIS A 1054 -0.64 -29.30 -0.46
CA HIS A 1054 -0.92 -30.70 -0.74
C HIS A 1054 -0.10 -31.09 -1.98
N GLU A 1055 1.02 -31.78 -1.76
CA GLU A 1055 1.82 -32.44 -2.80
C GLU A 1055 1.02 -33.45 -3.62
#